data_AF-A0A924AVN2-F1
#
_entry.id   AF-A0A924AVN2-F1
#
_cell.length_a   1.000
_cell.length_b   1.000
_cell.length_c   1.000
_cell.angle_alpha   90.00
_cell.angle_beta   90.00
_cell.angle_gamma   90.00
#
_symmetry.space_group_name_H-M   'P 1'
#
loop_
_entity.id
_entity.type
_entity.pdbx_description
1 polymer ?
#
loop_
_entity_poly.entity_id
_entity_poly.type
_entity_poly.pdbx_seq_one_letter_code
_entity_poly.pdbx_strand_id
1 'polypeptide(L)'
;MFVITSFFTSILAAYGYWEAASEKNSSLTNSWLKFSRIAFTLHAFSVFGIVASLFSIIYSHRYEYHYAWSHSSNHLPVYYMISCFWEGQEGSFLLWIFWHVILGAVLIKVNNKWEAPVMAIFMMVQAFLASMIIGVVIPWLNVKIGSSPFILMKESMPDLPVYQIRPDFIAEDGNGLNPLLQNYWMVIHPPTLFLGFASTIVPFAYCMAGLWKGWTKEWIRPALPWALFAAIILGTGIMMGAYWAYETLNFGGYWNWDPVENAVYVPWLILIASLHLMISYKNSGTALRMAVIMVTASFLLILYATFLTRSGILGDSSVHSFTDLGLSGQLLIYLLTFTFLATWLIIRRWNTIPFEEKEPSIFSREFWIFIGVAFLSMAAFQVLATTSIPVYNAIAKLLGFELALAPPAKPEIHYSYWQMGFAIAIAILSGIGQFFWWKKMDSKQLWDALYLPLIAALLLTALVVMLGAIDAYAGEEIKPMVKMAYILLLTASIFSICSNIMIFVKVVKNNYRITGGAIAHIGVALMLIGILFSSGYSKIVSLNNTGLLYSKEFSEEVNRDNLLLFRNAPEKMKDLQLIYKGQRIEVKGYSGYVNKDWTFPMDDPYKVILRKDLKDKDVVVFKKGDTLQTNPENTFYEVAYVKANSDTFTLFPRVQQNVKMGNVVSPDIKHFFGRDLYSHLSAIPIKPEERDWSQTQTHTIKQGDTIYINDYVAIFKHVDVIHTVPGIELGKNDFAVVAHIMLLGEDGSAYPMHPNLVVLTDQSSAGSIPEMNEELGVKITLDKILPESHEFVFSVNTCQKDYIIIKAIEKPGINLLWIGTFMVLFGLIMAMFRRYREFILMRDKGQEIA
;
A
#
# COMPACT_ATOMS: atom_id res chain seq x y z
N MET A 1 0.31 0.98 33.37
CA MET A 1 0.81 2.22 34.03
C MET A 1 1.20 3.30 33.01
N PHE A 2 2.16 3.06 32.10
CA PHE A 2 2.62 4.09 31.14
C PHE A 2 1.50 4.72 30.29
N VAL A 3 0.52 3.94 29.82
CA VAL A 3 -0.67 4.46 29.10
C VAL A 3 -1.40 5.54 29.91
N ILE A 4 -1.69 5.24 31.18
CA ILE A 4 -2.39 6.15 32.09
C ILE A 4 -1.54 7.40 32.35
N THR A 5 -0.24 7.22 32.64
CA THR A 5 0.69 8.33 32.84
C THR A 5 0.77 9.22 31.60
N SER A 6 0.87 8.64 30.41
CA SER A 6 0.88 9.35 29.12
C SER A 6 -0.35 10.23 28.95
N PHE A 7 -1.55 9.69 29.22
CA PHE A 7 -2.80 10.45 29.14
C PHE A 7 -2.83 11.62 30.13
N PHE A 8 -2.64 11.39 31.43
CA PHE A 8 -2.71 12.47 32.41
C PHE A 8 -1.63 13.53 32.21
N THR A 9 -0.39 13.12 31.90
CA THR A 9 0.70 14.07 31.66
C THR A 9 0.51 14.89 30.38
N SER A 10 -0.19 14.36 29.37
CA SER A 10 -0.56 15.15 28.18
C SER A 10 -1.57 16.26 28.51
N ILE A 11 -2.55 15.98 29.39
CA ILE A 11 -3.49 16.99 29.89
C ILE A 11 -2.78 18.04 30.73
N LEU A 12 -1.92 17.60 31.66
CA LEU A 12 -1.14 18.52 32.50
C LEU A 12 -0.22 19.41 31.67
N ALA A 13 0.41 18.87 30.62
CA ALA A 13 1.22 19.64 29.69
C ALA A 13 0.38 20.64 28.91
N ALA A 14 -0.79 20.24 28.38
CA ALA A 14 -1.70 21.14 27.68
C ALA A 14 -2.15 22.31 28.57
N TYR A 15 -2.54 22.00 29.81
CA TYR A 15 -2.94 22.99 30.80
C TYR A 15 -1.78 23.91 31.20
N GLY A 16 -0.61 23.36 31.52
CA GLY A 16 0.56 24.15 31.88
C GLY A 16 1.01 25.10 30.76
N TYR A 17 1.00 24.64 29.51
CA TYR A 17 1.33 25.48 28.36
C TYR A 17 0.26 26.55 28.11
N TRP A 18 -1.01 26.25 28.39
CA TRP A 18 -2.09 27.22 28.36
C TRP A 18 -1.90 28.34 29.39
N GLU A 19 -1.56 27.99 30.63
CA GLU A 19 -1.25 28.95 31.70
C GLU A 19 -0.01 29.79 31.35
N ALA A 20 1.07 29.14 30.89
CA ALA A 20 2.27 29.83 30.43
C ALA A 20 1.98 30.84 29.31
N ALA A 21 1.08 30.50 28.38
CA ALA A 21 0.69 31.38 27.29
C ALA A 21 -0.25 32.51 27.73
N SER A 22 -0.98 32.35 28.83
CA SER A 22 -1.97 33.32 29.32
C SER A 22 -1.39 34.30 30.35
N GLU A 23 -0.33 33.89 31.06
CA GLU A 23 0.34 34.67 32.09
C GLU A 23 1.11 35.88 31.52
N LYS A 24 1.08 37.00 32.25
CA LYS A 24 1.79 38.24 31.91
C LYS A 24 3.08 38.42 32.71
N ASN A 25 3.18 37.83 33.89
CA ASN A 25 4.38 37.89 34.73
C ASN A 25 5.46 36.91 34.23
N SER A 26 6.60 37.45 33.79
CA SER A 26 7.70 36.67 33.21
C SER A 26 8.25 35.56 34.12
N SER A 27 8.29 35.78 35.44
CA SER A 27 8.75 34.76 36.39
C SER A 27 7.77 33.59 36.48
N LEU A 28 6.47 33.88 36.51
CA LEU A 28 5.42 32.85 36.55
C LEU A 28 5.32 32.11 35.21
N THR A 29 5.44 32.81 34.08
CA THR A 29 5.52 32.21 32.75
C THR A 29 6.65 31.17 32.66
N ASN A 30 7.85 31.51 33.16
CA ASN A 30 8.98 30.59 33.18
C ASN A 30 8.74 29.36 34.08
N SER A 31 8.09 29.54 35.23
CA SER A 31 7.69 28.43 36.10
C SER A 31 6.70 27.48 35.41
N TRP A 32 5.67 28.03 34.76
CA TRP A 32 4.69 27.24 33.99
C TRP A 32 5.33 26.54 32.79
N LEU A 33 6.25 27.19 32.06
CA LEU A 33 7.01 26.54 30.99
C LEU A 33 7.84 25.37 31.52
N LYS A 34 8.53 25.55 32.66
CA LYS A 34 9.30 24.47 33.29
C LYS A 34 8.40 23.29 33.67
N PHE A 35 7.27 23.56 34.31
CA PHE A 35 6.26 22.54 34.64
C PHE A 35 5.78 21.80 33.39
N SER A 36 5.43 22.54 32.33
CA SER A 36 4.90 21.99 31.09
C SER A 36 5.91 21.12 30.34
N ARG A 37 7.19 21.54 30.32
CA ARG A 37 8.29 20.75 29.75
C ARG A 37 8.55 19.48 30.54
N ILE A 38 8.44 19.51 31.87
CA ILE A 38 8.53 18.31 32.72
C ILE A 38 7.37 17.37 32.41
N ALA A 39 6.13 17.87 32.38
CA ALA A 39 4.95 17.09 32.03
C ALA A 39 5.07 16.48 30.62
N PHE A 40 5.52 17.25 29.63
CA PHE A 40 5.81 16.75 28.28
C PHE A 40 6.89 15.66 28.29
N THR A 41 7.96 15.83 29.08
CA THR A 41 9.05 14.84 29.16
C THR A 41 8.55 13.53 29.79
N LEU A 42 7.72 13.61 30.83
CA LEU A 42 7.09 12.43 31.43
C LEU A 42 6.11 11.75 30.47
N HIS A 43 5.35 12.54 29.69
CA HIS A 43 4.51 12.03 28.61
C HIS A 43 5.34 11.30 27.56
N ALA A 44 6.39 11.94 27.04
CA ALA A 44 7.31 11.36 26.06
C ALA A 44 7.92 10.05 26.57
N PHE A 45 8.48 10.06 27.79
CA PHE A 45 9.03 8.86 28.44
C PHE A 45 7.99 7.74 28.55
N SER A 46 6.75 8.09 28.93
CA SER A 46 5.66 7.11 29.00
C SER A 46 5.33 6.53 27.62
N VAL A 47 5.28 7.34 26.56
CA VAL A 47 5.06 6.87 25.18
C VAL A 47 6.18 5.92 24.73
N PHE A 48 7.45 6.27 24.95
CA PHE A 48 8.56 5.36 24.68
C PHE A 48 8.47 4.07 25.51
N GLY A 49 8.02 4.15 26.75
CA GLY A 49 7.75 2.99 27.60
C GLY A 49 6.65 2.09 27.02
N ILE A 50 5.53 2.66 26.56
CA ILE A 50 4.45 1.92 25.88
C ILE A 50 4.99 1.21 24.65
N VAL A 51 5.72 1.94 23.80
CA VAL A 51 6.31 1.41 22.55
C VAL A 51 7.24 0.24 22.86
N ALA A 52 8.17 0.42 23.80
CA ALA A 52 9.12 -0.61 24.20
C ALA A 52 8.43 -1.84 24.81
N SER A 53 7.40 -1.64 25.64
CA SER A 53 6.62 -2.75 26.21
C SER A 53 5.89 -3.54 25.13
N LEU A 54 5.21 -2.88 24.19
CA LEU A 54 4.46 -3.56 23.15
C LEU A 54 5.41 -4.33 22.20
N PHE A 55 6.52 -3.73 21.78
CA PHE A 55 7.54 -4.45 21.01
C PHE A 55 8.12 -5.64 21.79
N SER A 56 8.37 -5.49 23.08
CA SER A 56 8.87 -6.60 23.91
C SER A 56 7.86 -7.74 24.00
N ILE A 57 6.56 -7.44 24.10
CA ILE A 57 5.48 -8.43 24.14
C ILE A 57 5.41 -9.19 22.80
N ILE A 58 5.41 -8.46 21.67
CA ILE A 58 5.38 -9.05 20.32
C ILE A 58 6.62 -9.91 20.08
N TYR A 59 7.82 -9.37 20.33
CA TYR A 59 9.10 -10.05 20.08
C TYR A 59 9.30 -11.28 20.97
N SER A 60 8.73 -11.28 22.19
CA SER A 60 8.83 -12.42 23.11
C SER A 60 7.67 -13.41 22.97
N HIS A 61 6.83 -13.28 21.93
CA HIS A 61 5.69 -14.17 21.65
C HIS A 61 4.74 -14.34 22.85
N ARG A 62 4.45 -13.24 23.55
CA ARG A 62 3.57 -13.24 24.73
C ARG A 62 2.09 -13.26 24.33
N TYR A 63 1.61 -14.44 23.93
CA TYR A 63 0.24 -14.65 23.45
C TYR A 63 -0.84 -14.59 24.53
N GLU A 64 -0.47 -14.38 25.80
CA GLU A 64 -1.42 -13.98 26.83
C GLU A 64 -2.06 -12.60 26.54
N TYR A 65 -1.37 -11.76 25.76
CA TYR A 65 -1.88 -10.47 25.29
C TYR A 65 -2.60 -10.63 23.96
N HIS A 66 -3.85 -10.14 23.91
CA HIS A 66 -4.71 -10.25 22.73
C HIS A 66 -4.07 -9.65 21.47
N TYR A 67 -3.33 -8.54 21.62
CA TYR A 67 -2.67 -7.87 20.49
C TYR A 67 -1.57 -8.75 19.86
N ALA A 68 -0.70 -9.36 20.67
CA ALA A 68 0.35 -10.24 20.17
C ALA A 68 -0.24 -11.50 19.54
N TRP A 69 -1.22 -12.13 20.19
CA TRP A 69 -1.92 -13.28 19.63
C TRP A 69 -2.64 -12.95 18.31
N SER A 70 -3.25 -11.77 18.19
CA SER A 70 -4.01 -11.39 16.99
C SER A 70 -3.14 -11.07 15.78
N HIS A 71 -1.92 -10.56 15.99
CA HIS A 71 -1.14 -9.90 14.93
C HIS A 71 0.25 -10.53 14.68
N SER A 72 0.74 -11.42 15.55
CA SER A 72 2.07 -12.04 15.42
C SER A 72 1.99 -13.57 15.45
N SER A 73 3.06 -14.23 15.04
CA SER A 73 3.21 -15.70 15.11
C SER A 73 4.68 -16.08 15.28
N ASN A 74 4.93 -17.34 15.67
CA ASN A 74 6.25 -17.90 15.91
C ASN A 74 7.12 -17.97 14.65
N HIS A 75 6.47 -18.03 13.48
CA HIS A 75 7.13 -18.21 12.19
C HIS A 75 7.37 -16.89 11.44
N LEU A 76 6.90 -15.77 11.99
CA LEU A 76 7.00 -14.47 11.34
C LEU A 76 8.44 -13.91 11.41
N PRO A 77 9.05 -13.54 10.28
CA PRO A 77 10.36 -12.89 10.29
C PRO A 77 10.38 -11.59 11.11
N VAL A 78 11.51 -11.29 11.77
CA VAL A 78 11.64 -10.15 12.70
C VAL A 78 11.25 -8.81 12.07
N TYR A 79 11.55 -8.58 10.80
CA TYR A 79 11.19 -7.34 10.13
C TYR A 79 9.68 -7.19 9.90
N TYR A 80 8.92 -8.29 9.79
CA TYR A 80 7.44 -8.26 9.78
C TYR A 80 6.86 -8.23 11.20
N MET A 81 7.56 -8.76 12.20
CA MET A 81 7.19 -8.54 13.61
C MET A 81 7.21 -7.05 13.98
N ILE A 82 8.09 -6.26 13.36
CA ILE A 82 8.08 -4.80 13.54
C ILE A 82 6.75 -4.21 13.00
N SER A 83 6.28 -4.67 11.84
CA SER A 83 5.01 -4.23 11.26
C SER A 83 3.78 -4.58 12.08
N CYS A 84 3.82 -5.67 12.86
CA CYS A 84 2.74 -6.04 13.78
C CYS A 84 2.39 -4.91 14.75
N PHE A 85 3.36 -4.05 15.08
CA PHE A 85 3.15 -2.93 16.00
C PHE A 85 2.11 -1.91 15.52
N TRP A 86 1.96 -1.71 14.21
CA TRP A 86 1.07 -0.67 13.65
C TRP A 86 0.01 -1.22 12.70
N GLU A 87 -0.03 -2.54 12.51
CA GLU A 87 -1.09 -3.17 11.74
C GLU A 87 -2.44 -3.01 12.46
N GLY A 88 -2.51 -3.29 13.77
CA GLY A 88 -3.71 -3.08 14.58
C GLY A 88 -4.03 -1.60 14.84
N GLN A 89 -5.29 -1.30 15.18
CA GLN A 89 -5.75 0.08 15.40
C GLN A 89 -5.02 0.77 16.54
N GLU A 90 -4.90 0.11 17.69
CA GLU A 90 -4.22 0.63 18.88
C GLU A 90 -2.78 1.02 18.56
N GLY A 91 -2.11 0.14 17.80
CA GLY A 91 -0.77 0.33 17.27
C GLY A 91 -0.64 1.55 16.37
N SER A 92 -1.59 1.73 15.46
CA SER A 92 -1.61 2.87 14.54
C SER A 92 -1.85 4.22 15.28
N PHE A 93 -2.69 4.25 16.31
CA PHE A 93 -2.83 5.42 17.18
C PHE A 93 -1.54 5.69 17.95
N LEU A 94 -0.89 4.64 18.45
CA LEU A 94 0.38 4.76 19.16
C LEU A 94 1.50 5.29 18.25
N LEU A 95 1.54 4.87 16.98
CA LEU A 95 2.46 5.39 15.96
C LEU A 95 2.23 6.90 15.73
N TRP A 96 0.97 7.36 15.71
CA TRP A 96 0.65 8.79 15.64
C TRP A 96 1.13 9.55 16.89
N ILE A 97 0.79 9.04 18.08
CA ILE A 97 1.22 9.61 19.37
C ILE A 97 2.75 9.70 19.44
N PHE A 98 3.45 8.67 18.98
CA PHE A 98 4.91 8.62 18.91
C PHE A 98 5.46 9.75 18.02
N TRP A 99 4.93 9.93 16.81
CA TRP A 99 5.38 11.02 15.95
C TRP A 99 5.09 12.40 16.54
N HIS A 100 3.98 12.57 17.24
CA HIS A 100 3.73 13.82 17.98
C HIS A 100 4.73 14.05 19.10
N VAL A 101 5.21 13.03 19.80
CA VAL A 101 6.30 13.19 20.79
C VAL A 101 7.58 13.69 20.11
N ILE A 102 7.96 13.11 18.97
CA ILE A 102 9.14 13.54 18.22
C ILE A 102 8.98 14.99 17.73
N LEU A 103 7.85 15.30 17.08
CA LEU A 103 7.56 16.64 16.56
C LEU A 103 7.45 17.68 17.69
N GLY A 104 6.79 17.35 18.79
CA GLY A 104 6.66 18.21 19.97
C GLY A 104 8.02 18.53 20.59
N ALA A 105 8.92 17.54 20.68
CA ALA A 105 10.28 17.77 21.18
C ALA A 105 11.08 18.72 20.26
N VAL A 106 10.89 18.62 18.95
CA VAL A 106 11.47 19.57 17.98
C VAL A 106 10.86 20.95 18.14
N LEU A 107 9.54 21.07 18.28
CA LEU A 107 8.84 22.34 18.45
C LEU A 107 9.26 23.10 19.72
N ILE A 108 9.45 22.40 20.83
CA ILE A 108 9.95 22.98 22.09
C ILE A 108 11.37 23.57 21.91
N LYS A 109 12.23 22.91 21.11
CA LYS A 109 13.60 23.38 20.85
C LYS A 109 13.66 24.51 19.81
N VAL A 110 12.77 24.48 18.83
CA VAL A 110 12.80 25.38 17.69
C VAL A 110 12.11 26.71 17.99
N ASN A 111 11.05 26.70 18.79
CA ASN A 111 10.28 27.90 19.11
C ASN A 111 10.83 28.66 20.30
N ASN A 112 10.59 29.97 20.31
CA ASN A 112 10.75 30.81 21.50
C ASN A 112 9.37 31.30 21.95
N LYS A 113 8.89 32.44 21.44
CA LYS A 113 7.61 33.01 21.88
C LYS A 113 6.38 32.17 21.46
N TRP A 114 6.54 31.33 20.45
CA TRP A 114 5.50 30.42 19.97
C TRP A 114 5.37 29.13 20.78
N GLU A 115 6.34 28.78 21.63
CA GLU A 115 6.37 27.50 22.33
C GLU A 115 5.09 27.26 23.13
N ALA A 116 4.80 28.10 24.12
CA ALA A 116 3.64 27.93 24.99
C ALA A 116 2.31 27.86 24.21
N PRO A 117 1.95 28.83 23.34
CA PRO A 117 0.64 28.80 22.71
C PRO A 117 0.49 27.67 21.68
N VAL A 118 1.54 27.31 20.93
CA VAL A 118 1.50 26.18 19.98
C VAL A 118 1.42 24.86 20.74
N MET A 119 2.24 24.67 21.76
CA MET A 119 2.28 23.42 22.52
C MET A 119 1.00 23.21 23.33
N ALA A 120 0.28 24.25 23.75
CA ALA A 120 -1.04 24.11 24.39
C ALA A 120 -2.04 23.39 23.47
N ILE A 121 -2.17 23.84 22.23
CA ILE A 121 -3.06 23.21 21.22
C ILE A 121 -2.55 21.83 20.82
N PHE A 122 -1.23 21.71 20.62
CA PHE A 122 -0.58 20.45 20.26
C PHE A 122 -0.82 19.36 21.32
N MET A 123 -0.63 19.69 22.60
CA MET A 123 -0.82 18.75 23.70
C MET A 123 -2.30 18.45 23.98
N MET A 124 -3.21 19.38 23.66
CA MET A 124 -4.65 19.10 23.70
C MET A 124 -5.03 18.00 22.71
N VAL A 125 -4.54 18.06 21.46
CA VAL A 125 -4.70 16.97 20.50
C VAL A 125 -4.06 15.67 21.01
N GLN A 126 -2.85 15.77 21.58
CA GLN A 126 -2.16 14.60 22.13
C GLN A 126 -2.95 13.93 23.25
N ALA A 127 -3.67 14.69 24.08
CA ALA A 127 -4.54 14.14 25.12
C ALA A 127 -5.74 13.36 24.54
N PHE A 128 -6.33 13.83 23.44
CA PHE A 128 -7.36 13.07 22.72
C PHE A 128 -6.80 11.78 22.11
N LEU A 129 -5.63 11.81 21.50
CA LEU A 129 -5.01 10.59 20.97
C LEU A 129 -4.62 9.62 22.08
N ALA A 130 -4.03 10.10 23.18
CA ALA A 130 -3.69 9.28 24.32
C ALA A 130 -4.94 8.64 24.96
N SER A 131 -6.10 9.30 24.91
CA SER A 131 -7.36 8.70 25.37
C SER A 131 -7.86 7.56 24.49
N MET A 132 -7.45 7.48 23.22
CA MET A 132 -7.79 6.37 22.32
C MET A 132 -7.14 5.05 22.72
N ILE A 133 -6.06 5.07 23.52
CA ILE A 133 -5.32 3.87 23.92
C ILE A 133 -5.49 3.49 25.41
N ILE A 134 -6.35 4.19 26.15
CA ILE A 134 -6.55 3.96 27.60
C ILE A 134 -7.22 2.60 27.88
N GLY A 135 -8.24 2.22 27.11
CA GLY A 135 -8.93 0.94 27.27
C GLY A 135 -9.84 0.85 28.50
N VAL A 136 -10.41 1.97 28.97
CA VAL A 136 -11.32 1.98 30.12
C VAL A 136 -12.74 1.68 29.67
N VAL A 137 -13.32 0.62 30.21
CA VAL A 137 -14.73 0.27 30.03
C VAL A 137 -15.48 0.65 31.30
N ILE A 138 -16.60 1.35 31.16
CA ILE A 138 -17.50 1.74 32.24
C ILE A 138 -18.82 0.96 32.05
N PRO A 139 -18.95 -0.25 32.65
CA PRO A 139 -20.05 -1.17 32.33
C PRO A 139 -21.43 -0.58 32.60
N TRP A 140 -21.60 0.19 33.68
CA TRP A 140 -22.90 0.75 34.06
C TRP A 140 -23.37 1.90 33.15
N LEU A 141 -22.48 2.49 32.35
CA LEU A 141 -22.85 3.49 31.34
C LEU A 141 -22.85 2.93 29.92
N ASN A 142 -22.45 1.68 29.74
CA ASN A 142 -22.18 1.09 28.43
C ASN A 142 -21.23 1.96 27.57
N VAL A 143 -20.23 2.58 28.22
CA VAL A 143 -19.26 3.47 27.56
C VAL A 143 -17.87 2.83 27.60
N LYS A 144 -17.21 2.80 26.45
CA LYS A 144 -15.79 2.42 26.30
C LYS A 144 -14.98 3.67 25.89
N ILE A 145 -13.87 3.91 26.58
CA ILE A 145 -12.93 5.00 26.30
C ILE A 145 -11.59 4.38 25.92
N GLY A 146 -11.28 4.45 24.63
CA GLY A 146 -10.09 3.88 24.04
C GLY A 146 -10.06 2.36 24.04
N SER A 147 -9.04 1.80 23.39
CA SER A 147 -8.73 0.37 23.38
C SER A 147 -7.25 0.21 23.74
N SER A 148 -6.96 -0.56 24.79
CA SER A 148 -5.57 -0.74 25.24
C SER A 148 -4.93 -1.90 24.46
N PRO A 149 -3.71 -1.74 23.92
CA PRO A 149 -3.00 -2.84 23.26
C PRO A 149 -2.50 -3.91 24.25
N PHE A 150 -2.69 -3.69 25.56
CA PHE A 150 -2.23 -4.59 26.63
C PHE A 150 -3.37 -5.40 27.25
N ILE A 151 -4.55 -5.43 26.62
CA ILE A 151 -5.66 -6.28 27.07
C ILE A 151 -5.25 -7.75 26.96
N LEU A 152 -5.54 -8.53 27.99
CA LEU A 152 -5.28 -9.97 27.97
C LEU A 152 -6.31 -10.70 27.12
N MET A 153 -5.92 -11.81 26.49
CA MET A 153 -6.83 -12.62 25.68
C MET A 153 -8.06 -13.09 26.48
N LYS A 154 -7.87 -13.44 27.75
CA LYS A 154 -8.95 -13.82 28.68
C LYS A 154 -9.92 -12.68 28.99
N GLU A 155 -9.47 -11.44 28.95
CA GLU A 155 -10.32 -10.26 29.18
C GLU A 155 -11.06 -9.86 27.90
N SER A 156 -10.40 -9.99 26.75
CA SER A 156 -10.99 -9.68 25.44
C SER A 156 -12.00 -10.74 25.00
N MET A 157 -11.77 -12.00 25.37
CA MET A 157 -12.56 -13.15 24.93
C MET A 157 -12.88 -14.08 26.12
N PRO A 158 -13.61 -13.58 27.14
CA PRO A 158 -13.85 -14.33 28.39
C PRO A 158 -14.68 -15.60 28.17
N ASP A 159 -15.52 -15.62 27.14
CA ASP A 159 -16.47 -16.70 26.85
C ASP A 159 -15.86 -17.85 26.03
N LEU A 160 -14.56 -17.81 25.71
CA LEU A 160 -13.92 -18.92 25.00
C LEU A 160 -14.02 -20.22 25.83
N PRO A 161 -14.55 -21.33 25.28
CA PRO A 161 -14.75 -22.58 26.00
C PRO A 161 -13.49 -23.11 26.66
N VAL A 162 -12.32 -22.83 26.07
CA VAL A 162 -11.02 -23.25 26.59
C VAL A 162 -10.76 -22.72 28.01
N TYR A 163 -11.25 -21.53 28.35
CA TYR A 163 -11.05 -20.95 29.69
C TYR A 163 -11.92 -21.60 30.78
N GLN A 164 -13.00 -22.27 30.40
CA GLN A 164 -13.81 -23.07 31.33
C GLN A 164 -13.08 -24.36 31.72
N ILE A 165 -12.26 -24.90 30.82
CA ILE A 165 -11.52 -26.16 31.01
C ILE A 165 -10.10 -25.89 31.57
N ARG A 166 -9.43 -24.86 31.06
CA ARG A 166 -8.07 -24.43 31.41
C ARG A 166 -8.06 -22.93 31.70
N PRO A 167 -8.27 -22.51 32.97
CA PRO A 167 -8.33 -21.10 33.34
C PRO A 167 -7.06 -20.29 33.04
N ASP A 168 -5.91 -20.96 32.97
CA ASP A 168 -4.58 -20.38 32.70
C ASP A 168 -4.11 -20.66 31.26
N PHE A 169 -5.04 -20.93 30.34
CA PHE A 169 -4.70 -21.18 28.94
C PHE A 169 -4.00 -19.98 28.27
N ILE A 170 -2.87 -20.28 27.63
CA ILE A 170 -2.14 -19.38 26.74
C ILE A 170 -1.98 -20.12 25.41
N ALA A 171 -2.22 -19.43 24.30
CA ALA A 171 -2.06 -20.02 22.98
C ALA A 171 -0.57 -20.31 22.70
N GLU A 172 -0.29 -21.42 22.01
CA GLU A 172 1.09 -21.81 21.64
C GLU A 172 1.64 -20.99 20.46
N ASP A 173 0.74 -20.46 19.63
CA ASP A 173 1.06 -19.56 18.53
C ASP A 173 -0.06 -18.50 18.37
N GLY A 174 0.26 -17.40 17.69
CA GLY A 174 -0.70 -16.37 17.29
C GLY A 174 -1.16 -16.53 15.83
N ASN A 175 -2.12 -15.70 15.44
CA ASN A 175 -2.73 -15.72 14.10
C ASN A 175 -1.81 -15.18 12.99
N GLY A 176 -0.67 -14.58 13.35
CA GLY A 176 0.25 -13.99 12.40
C GLY A 176 -0.24 -12.69 11.77
N LEU A 177 0.63 -12.08 10.96
CA LEU A 177 0.27 -10.95 10.12
C LEU A 177 -0.49 -11.46 8.89
N ASN A 178 -1.51 -10.72 8.44
CA ASN A 178 -2.18 -11.05 7.17
C ASN A 178 -1.12 -11.27 6.06
N PRO A 179 -1.15 -12.39 5.33
CA PRO A 179 -0.18 -12.72 4.28
C PRO A 179 0.10 -11.57 3.29
N LEU A 180 -0.91 -10.76 2.96
CA LEU A 180 -0.77 -9.59 2.07
C LEU A 180 0.09 -8.47 2.64
N LEU A 181 0.07 -8.34 3.96
CA LEU A 181 0.81 -7.33 4.69
C LEU A 181 2.25 -7.79 4.97
N GLN A 182 2.59 -9.05 4.70
CA GLN A 182 3.96 -9.56 4.73
C GLN A 182 4.74 -9.08 3.48
N ASN A 183 4.91 -7.77 3.40
CA ASN A 183 5.67 -7.07 2.38
C ASN A 183 6.50 -5.94 3.04
N TYR A 184 7.70 -5.66 2.52
CA TYR A 184 8.55 -4.60 3.05
C TYR A 184 7.88 -3.22 3.06
N TRP A 185 6.96 -2.95 2.14
CA TRP A 185 6.17 -1.73 2.12
C TRP A 185 5.38 -1.53 3.42
N MET A 186 4.82 -2.59 3.99
CA MET A 186 4.12 -2.53 5.28
C MET A 186 5.05 -2.08 6.43
N VAL A 187 6.35 -2.29 6.29
CA VAL A 187 7.35 -1.86 7.30
C VAL A 187 7.59 -0.36 7.25
N ILE A 188 7.55 0.26 6.06
CA ILE A 188 8.01 1.65 5.85
C ILE A 188 6.91 2.64 5.49
N HIS A 189 5.85 2.19 4.82
CA HIS A 189 4.74 3.04 4.37
C HIS A 189 3.90 3.58 5.54
N PRO A 190 3.34 2.75 6.45
CA PRO A 190 2.52 3.27 7.54
C PRO A 190 3.27 4.27 8.45
N PRO A 191 4.53 4.01 8.89
CA PRO A 191 5.31 5.02 9.64
C PRO A 191 5.45 6.35 8.90
N THR A 192 5.68 6.32 7.59
CA THR A 192 5.80 7.54 6.77
C THR A 192 4.47 8.26 6.65
N LEU A 193 3.38 7.54 6.34
CA LEU A 193 2.04 8.11 6.19
C LEU A 193 1.56 8.75 7.50
N PHE A 194 1.75 8.07 8.64
CA PHE A 194 1.38 8.58 9.96
C PHE A 194 2.26 9.76 10.40
N LEU A 195 3.53 9.83 10.00
CA LEU A 195 4.32 11.06 10.17
C LEU A 195 3.71 12.22 9.37
N GLY A 196 3.20 11.94 8.17
CA GLY A 196 2.45 12.89 7.36
C GLY A 196 1.22 13.43 8.09
N PHE A 197 0.38 12.53 8.63
CA PHE A 197 -0.79 12.88 9.44
C PHE A 197 -0.38 13.75 10.65
N ALA A 198 0.59 13.26 11.42
CA ALA A 198 1.13 13.92 12.60
C ALA A 198 1.70 15.31 12.29
N SER A 199 2.24 15.54 11.09
CA SER A 199 2.83 16.82 10.72
C SER A 199 1.80 17.91 10.41
N THR A 200 0.57 17.54 10.01
CA THR A 200 -0.48 18.51 9.67
C THR A 200 -0.98 19.32 10.88
N ILE A 201 -0.84 18.79 12.09
CA ILE A 201 -1.19 19.50 13.32
C ILE A 201 -0.32 20.75 13.51
N VAL A 202 0.92 20.76 13.02
CA VAL A 202 1.86 21.83 13.31
C VAL A 202 1.41 23.17 12.70
N PRO A 203 1.15 23.28 11.37
CA PRO A 203 0.62 24.51 10.81
C PRO A 203 -0.77 24.87 11.40
N PHE A 204 -1.61 23.87 11.70
CA PHE A 204 -2.88 24.10 12.40
C PHE A 204 -2.70 24.73 13.79
N ALA A 205 -1.77 24.21 14.59
CA ALA A 205 -1.47 24.70 15.93
C ALA A 205 -0.90 26.11 15.90
N TYR A 206 0.00 26.45 14.96
CA TYR A 206 0.43 27.83 14.75
C TYR A 206 -0.74 28.75 14.38
N CYS A 207 -1.62 28.33 13.46
CA CYS A 207 -2.78 29.11 13.05
C CYS A 207 -3.73 29.37 14.23
N MET A 208 -4.11 28.32 14.96
CA MET A 208 -5.00 28.43 16.13
C MET A 208 -4.35 29.24 17.26
N ALA A 209 -3.06 29.02 17.53
CA ALA A 209 -2.28 29.79 18.51
C ALA A 209 -2.24 31.27 18.15
N GLY A 210 -1.99 31.58 16.87
CA GLY A 210 -1.97 32.95 16.35
C GLY A 210 -3.31 33.64 16.54
N LEU A 211 -4.41 32.99 16.16
CA LEU A 211 -5.76 33.53 16.36
C LEU A 211 -6.09 33.70 17.84
N TRP A 212 -5.73 32.74 18.70
CA TRP A 212 -5.94 32.83 20.14
C TRP A 212 -5.21 34.04 20.73
N LYS A 213 -3.93 34.20 20.41
CA LYS A 213 -3.06 35.29 20.90
C LYS A 213 -3.28 36.64 20.21
N GLY A 214 -4.01 36.67 19.09
CA GLY A 214 -4.20 37.87 18.28
C GLY A 214 -3.06 38.16 17.29
N TRP A 215 -2.13 37.21 17.11
CA TRP A 215 -1.05 37.24 16.13
C TRP A 215 -1.54 36.68 14.79
N THR A 216 -2.51 37.40 14.19
CA THR A 216 -3.33 36.90 13.08
C THR A 216 -2.55 36.66 11.79
N LYS A 217 -1.39 37.29 11.61
CA LYS A 217 -0.54 37.18 10.40
C LYS A 217 0.81 36.51 10.65
N GLU A 218 1.29 36.61 11.88
CA GLU A 218 2.64 36.24 12.28
C GLU A 218 2.85 34.73 12.22
N TRP A 219 1.77 33.94 12.38
CA TRP A 219 1.80 32.48 12.33
C TRP A 219 2.22 31.91 10.96
N ILE A 220 2.05 32.67 9.87
CA ILE A 220 2.32 32.19 8.50
C ILE A 220 3.78 31.79 8.33
N ARG A 221 4.71 32.65 8.78
CA ARG A 221 6.16 32.42 8.60
C ARG A 221 6.69 31.19 9.35
N PRO A 222 6.40 30.97 10.65
CA PRO A 222 6.82 29.76 11.34
C PRO A 222 6.06 28.52 10.87
N ALA A 223 4.81 28.62 10.43
CA ALA A 223 4.03 27.47 9.96
C ALA A 223 4.44 26.98 8.56
N LEU A 224 4.93 27.86 7.68
CA LEU A 224 5.16 27.54 6.27
C LEU A 224 6.18 26.40 6.02
N PRO A 225 7.34 26.33 6.71
CA PRO A 225 8.26 25.19 6.59
C PRO A 225 7.60 23.87 7.01
N TRP A 226 6.74 23.90 8.03
CA TRP A 226 6.03 22.73 8.53
C TRP A 226 4.89 22.29 7.60
N ALA A 227 4.19 23.22 6.97
CA ALA A 227 3.20 22.89 5.93
C ALA A 227 3.88 22.22 4.72
N LEU A 228 5.09 22.67 4.33
CA LEU A 228 5.88 22.02 3.28
C LEU A 228 6.37 20.64 3.72
N PHE A 229 6.87 20.50 4.95
CA PHE A 229 7.25 19.21 5.52
C PHE A 229 6.09 18.22 5.52
N ALA A 230 4.91 18.63 6.01
CA ALA A 230 3.70 17.83 5.99
C ALA A 230 3.31 17.43 4.56
N ALA A 231 3.38 18.34 3.59
CA ALA A 231 3.06 18.04 2.20
C ALA A 231 4.03 17.02 1.56
N ILE A 232 5.33 17.12 1.87
CA ILE A 232 6.36 16.18 1.41
C ILE A 232 6.11 14.80 2.00
N ILE A 233 5.97 14.70 3.32
CA ILE A 233 5.87 13.40 3.99
C ILE A 233 4.52 12.73 3.69
N LEU A 234 3.41 13.47 3.77
CA LEU A 234 2.09 12.92 3.43
C LEU A 234 2.04 12.51 1.95
N GLY A 235 2.57 13.33 1.05
CA GLY A 235 2.69 12.98 -0.37
C GLY A 235 3.56 11.75 -0.60
N THR A 236 4.68 11.63 0.10
CA THR A 236 5.56 10.45 0.04
C THR A 236 4.82 9.20 0.52
N GLY A 237 4.09 9.29 1.65
CA GLY A 237 3.25 8.20 2.15
C GLY A 237 2.24 7.73 1.11
N ILE A 238 1.48 8.66 0.51
CA ILE A 238 0.51 8.36 -0.56
C ILE A 238 1.18 7.63 -1.74
N MET A 239 2.34 8.12 -2.19
CA MET A 239 3.06 7.53 -3.33
C MET A 239 3.66 6.16 -3.02
N MET A 240 4.14 5.94 -1.79
CA MET A 240 4.58 4.61 -1.33
C MET A 240 3.41 3.62 -1.33
N GLY A 241 2.22 4.05 -0.91
CA GLY A 241 1.00 3.23 -0.98
C GLY A 241 0.63 2.89 -2.43
N ALA A 242 0.69 3.87 -3.32
CA ALA A 242 0.43 3.67 -4.75
C ALA A 242 1.42 2.69 -5.40
N TYR A 243 2.71 2.80 -5.07
CA TYR A 243 3.74 1.90 -5.57
C TYR A 243 3.63 0.50 -4.96
N TRP A 244 3.28 0.39 -3.67
CA TRP A 244 3.00 -0.91 -3.05
C TRP A 244 1.82 -1.60 -3.74
N ALA A 245 0.71 -0.90 -3.94
CA ALA A 245 -0.44 -1.42 -4.68
C ALA A 245 -0.05 -1.92 -6.07
N TYR A 246 0.83 -1.18 -6.76
CA TYR A 246 1.37 -1.58 -8.06
C TYR A 246 2.12 -2.91 -8.01
N GLU A 247 2.92 -3.17 -6.97
CA GLU A 247 3.69 -4.41 -6.85
C GLU A 247 2.88 -5.60 -6.32
N THR A 248 1.80 -5.39 -5.58
CA THR A 248 1.12 -6.49 -4.85
C THR A 248 -0.33 -6.77 -5.21
N LEU A 249 -1.07 -5.84 -5.82
CA LEU A 249 -2.51 -5.98 -6.01
C LEU A 249 -2.87 -6.25 -7.47
N ASN A 250 -3.67 -7.29 -7.73
CA ASN A 250 -4.03 -7.78 -9.07
C ASN A 250 -5.01 -6.90 -9.88
N PHE A 251 -5.47 -5.76 -9.36
CA PHE A 251 -6.34 -4.86 -10.14
C PHE A 251 -5.59 -4.09 -11.25
N GLY A 252 -4.29 -4.35 -11.42
CA GLY A 252 -3.55 -3.92 -12.60
C GLY A 252 -3.27 -2.42 -12.63
N GLY A 253 -3.02 -1.78 -11.48
CA GLY A 253 -2.75 -0.34 -11.38
C GLY A 253 -2.07 0.04 -10.07
N TYR A 254 -1.83 1.35 -9.90
CA TYR A 254 -1.22 1.95 -8.70
C TYR A 254 -2.21 2.82 -7.90
N TRP A 255 -3.46 2.92 -8.34
CA TRP A 255 -4.51 3.68 -7.69
C TRP A 255 -5.87 3.13 -8.09
N ASN A 256 -6.75 2.86 -7.13
CA ASN A 256 -8.07 2.27 -7.40
C ASN A 256 -9.23 3.11 -6.87
N TRP A 257 -8.96 4.30 -6.33
CA TRP A 257 -9.97 5.17 -5.72
C TRP A 257 -10.70 4.52 -4.55
N ASP A 258 -10.02 3.62 -3.83
CA ASP A 258 -10.55 3.04 -2.59
C ASP A 258 -10.84 4.17 -1.58
N PRO A 259 -11.94 4.11 -0.79
CA PRO A 259 -12.26 5.13 0.20
C PRO A 259 -11.11 5.48 1.17
N VAL A 260 -10.25 4.53 1.53
CA VAL A 260 -9.07 4.75 2.38
C VAL A 260 -7.98 5.52 1.64
N GLU A 261 -7.75 5.21 0.36
CA GLU A 261 -6.86 5.97 -0.53
C GLU A 261 -7.35 7.41 -0.72
N ASN A 262 -8.66 7.58 -0.93
CA ASN A 262 -9.30 8.89 -1.08
C ASN A 262 -9.19 9.73 0.19
N ALA A 263 -9.34 9.10 1.36
CA ALA A 263 -9.28 9.76 2.67
C ALA A 263 -7.92 10.43 2.93
N VAL A 264 -6.82 9.93 2.35
CA VAL A 264 -5.49 10.55 2.46
C VAL A 264 -5.20 11.56 1.34
N TYR A 265 -5.77 11.36 0.16
CA TYR A 265 -5.59 12.25 -0.99
C TYR A 265 -6.24 13.63 -0.79
N VAL A 266 -7.48 13.66 -0.29
CA VAL A 266 -8.26 14.89 -0.06
C VAL A 266 -7.53 15.90 0.86
N PRO A 267 -7.08 15.55 2.09
CA PRO A 267 -6.36 16.48 2.95
C PRO A 267 -5.04 16.96 2.35
N TRP A 268 -4.38 16.14 1.51
CA TRP A 268 -3.16 16.54 0.81
C TRP A 268 -3.42 17.63 -0.23
N LEU A 269 -4.48 17.50 -1.04
CA LEU A 269 -4.88 18.57 -1.99
C LEU A 269 -5.17 19.89 -1.28
N ILE A 270 -5.91 19.83 -0.16
CA ILE A 270 -6.21 21.02 0.66
C ILE A 270 -4.95 21.59 1.31
N LEU A 271 -3.99 20.75 1.70
CA LEU A 271 -2.69 21.19 2.20
C LEU A 271 -1.89 21.92 1.12
N ILE A 272 -1.83 21.40 -0.11
CA ILE A 272 -1.19 22.08 -1.25
C ILE A 272 -1.89 23.41 -1.57
N ALA A 273 -3.21 23.46 -1.54
CA ALA A 273 -3.97 24.70 -1.69
C ALA A 273 -3.62 25.72 -0.59
N SER A 274 -3.55 25.27 0.67
CA SER A 274 -3.17 26.10 1.82
C SER A 274 -1.75 26.69 1.67
N LEU A 275 -0.80 25.91 1.15
CA LEU A 275 0.56 26.36 0.89
C LEU A 275 0.60 27.53 -0.09
N HIS A 276 -0.16 27.45 -1.17
CA HIS A 276 -0.23 28.53 -2.15
C HIS A 276 -0.84 29.81 -1.56
N LEU A 277 -1.86 29.70 -0.70
CA LEU A 277 -2.47 30.83 0.00
C LEU A 277 -1.51 31.46 1.02
N MET A 278 -0.81 30.65 1.82
CA MET A 278 0.19 31.14 2.77
C MET A 278 1.34 31.86 2.07
N ILE A 279 1.77 31.33 0.92
CA ILE A 279 2.80 31.93 0.09
C ILE A 279 2.32 33.23 -0.57
N SER A 280 1.06 33.29 -1.03
CA SER A 280 0.43 34.51 -1.54
C SER A 280 0.46 35.61 -0.47
N TYR A 281 -0.04 35.30 0.74
CA TYR A 281 -0.03 36.25 1.85
C TYR A 281 1.39 36.75 2.19
N LYS A 282 2.37 35.85 2.24
CA LYS A 282 3.76 36.24 2.52
C LYS A 282 4.34 37.22 1.51
N ASN A 283 3.87 37.18 0.25
CA ASN A 283 4.42 37.98 -0.83
C ASN A 283 3.64 39.26 -1.12
N SER A 284 2.32 39.27 -0.99
CA SER A 284 1.46 40.42 -1.33
C SER A 284 0.50 40.83 -0.23
N GLY A 285 0.47 40.15 0.92
CA GLY A 285 -0.42 40.48 2.04
C GLY A 285 -1.89 40.07 1.83
N THR A 286 -2.18 39.30 0.78
CA THR A 286 -3.54 38.91 0.37
C THR A 286 -3.90 37.49 0.81
N ALA A 287 -5.19 37.14 0.77
CA ALA A 287 -5.69 35.77 0.96
C ALA A 287 -5.50 35.14 2.37
N LEU A 288 -5.20 35.93 3.40
CA LEU A 288 -4.98 35.42 4.77
C LEU A 288 -6.18 34.65 5.33
N ARG A 289 -7.39 35.18 5.15
CA ARG A 289 -8.63 34.52 5.60
C ARG A 289 -8.77 33.12 5.00
N MET A 290 -8.48 32.99 3.71
CA MET A 290 -8.52 31.69 3.03
C MET A 290 -7.40 30.78 3.50
N ALA A 291 -6.20 31.30 3.76
CA ALA A 291 -5.09 30.51 4.32
C ALA A 291 -5.48 29.92 5.69
N VAL A 292 -6.11 30.71 6.56
CA VAL A 292 -6.65 30.26 7.85
C VAL A 292 -7.66 29.13 7.66
N ILE A 293 -8.62 29.28 6.75
CA ILE A 293 -9.65 28.26 6.47
C ILE A 293 -9.00 26.97 5.95
N MET A 294 -8.10 27.05 4.97
CA MET A 294 -7.54 25.87 4.31
C MET A 294 -6.56 25.11 5.21
N VAL A 295 -5.72 25.80 5.99
CA VAL A 295 -4.85 25.14 6.99
C VAL A 295 -5.70 24.43 8.05
N THR A 296 -6.78 25.06 8.49
CA THR A 296 -7.72 24.46 9.44
C THR A 296 -8.41 23.24 8.85
N ALA A 297 -8.95 23.37 7.63
CA ALA A 297 -9.62 22.30 6.92
C ALA A 297 -8.69 21.10 6.68
N SER A 298 -7.42 21.32 6.34
CA SER A 298 -6.45 20.24 6.13
C SER A 298 -6.31 19.35 7.38
N PHE A 299 -6.15 19.93 8.57
CA PHE A 299 -6.07 19.16 9.81
C PHE A 299 -7.41 18.48 10.17
N LEU A 300 -8.54 19.19 10.03
CA LEU A 300 -9.86 18.59 10.29
C LEU A 300 -10.16 17.43 9.33
N LEU A 301 -9.69 17.49 8.09
CA LEU A 301 -9.81 16.41 7.12
C LEU A 301 -8.93 15.20 7.47
N ILE A 302 -7.80 15.38 8.17
CA ILE A 302 -7.03 14.26 8.73
C ILE A 302 -7.79 13.58 9.88
N LEU A 303 -8.45 14.35 10.75
CA LEU A 303 -9.34 13.79 11.78
C LEU A 303 -10.53 13.07 11.14
N TYR A 304 -11.10 13.64 10.07
CA TYR A 304 -12.19 13.02 9.33
C TYR A 304 -11.75 11.74 8.60
N ALA A 305 -10.57 11.73 7.98
CA ALA A 305 -9.97 10.53 7.39
C ALA A 305 -9.78 9.42 8.42
N THR A 306 -9.34 9.78 9.63
CA THR A 306 -9.22 8.83 10.75
C THR A 306 -10.59 8.29 11.16
N PHE A 307 -11.61 9.16 11.26
CA PHE A 307 -12.98 8.72 11.52
C PHE A 307 -13.48 7.76 10.44
N LEU A 308 -13.34 8.10 9.15
CA LEU A 308 -13.76 7.24 8.04
C LEU A 308 -13.11 5.85 8.10
N THR A 309 -11.80 5.81 8.33
CA THR A 309 -11.03 4.56 8.22
C THR A 309 -11.07 3.70 9.50
N ARG A 310 -11.44 4.26 10.66
CA ARG A 310 -11.36 3.59 11.98
C ARG A 310 -12.68 3.46 12.73
N SER A 311 -13.78 4.07 12.25
CA SER A 311 -15.10 3.98 12.90
C SER A 311 -15.93 2.77 12.47
N GLY A 312 -15.45 1.97 11.50
CA GLY A 312 -16.25 0.92 10.86
C GLY A 312 -17.25 1.42 9.82
N ILE A 313 -17.41 2.74 9.61
CA ILE A 313 -18.41 3.31 8.70
C ILE A 313 -18.17 2.96 7.22
N LEU A 314 -16.95 2.56 6.87
CA LEU A 314 -16.57 2.14 5.52
C LEU A 314 -16.61 0.62 5.33
N GLY A 315 -17.05 -0.16 6.32
CA GLY A 315 -16.93 -1.63 6.33
C GLY A 315 -17.46 -2.34 5.08
N ASP A 316 -18.55 -1.83 4.48
CA ASP A 316 -19.15 -2.43 3.27
C ASP A 316 -18.57 -1.85 1.95
N SER A 317 -17.74 -0.81 2.04
CA SER A 317 -17.27 -0.03 0.89
C SER A 317 -15.75 -0.03 0.68
N SER A 318 -14.98 -0.49 1.67
CA SER A 318 -13.52 -0.58 1.57
C SER A 318 -13.01 -1.81 2.33
N VAL A 319 -12.21 -2.60 1.63
CA VAL A 319 -11.48 -3.75 2.18
C VAL A 319 -10.29 -3.33 3.05
N HIS A 320 -9.87 -2.06 2.97
CA HIS A 320 -8.76 -1.50 3.73
C HIS A 320 -9.22 -0.79 5.02
N SER A 321 -10.52 -0.72 5.26
CA SER A 321 -11.08 -0.08 6.45
C SER A 321 -11.01 -0.99 7.68
N PHE A 322 -10.89 -0.38 8.85
CA PHE A 322 -10.86 -1.11 10.11
C PHE A 322 -12.27 -1.32 10.66
N THR A 323 -12.48 -2.45 11.33
CA THR A 323 -13.72 -2.77 12.06
C THR A 323 -13.91 -1.83 13.26
N ASP A 324 -15.14 -1.57 13.72
CA ASP A 324 -15.33 -0.70 14.88
C ASP A 324 -14.87 -1.41 16.17
N LEU A 325 -13.94 -0.82 16.92
CA LEU A 325 -13.53 -1.26 18.27
C LEU A 325 -14.43 -0.70 19.38
N GLY A 326 -15.60 -0.16 19.02
CA GLY A 326 -16.46 0.63 19.90
C GLY A 326 -15.92 2.05 20.12
N LEU A 327 -15.14 2.57 19.18
CA LEU A 327 -14.47 3.88 19.26
C LEU A 327 -15.11 4.93 18.34
N SER A 328 -16.04 4.53 17.48
CA SER A 328 -16.74 5.41 16.52
C SER A 328 -17.28 6.69 17.17
N GLY A 329 -17.96 6.57 18.33
CA GLY A 329 -18.47 7.72 19.09
C GLY A 329 -17.36 8.65 19.63
N GLN A 330 -16.27 8.08 20.15
CA GLN A 330 -15.12 8.85 20.66
C GLN A 330 -14.40 9.59 19.53
N LEU A 331 -14.21 8.95 18.38
CA LEU A 331 -13.64 9.56 17.17
C LEU A 331 -14.50 10.72 16.67
N LEU A 332 -15.83 10.56 16.71
CA LEU A 332 -16.77 11.63 16.34
C LEU A 332 -16.68 12.81 17.31
N ILE A 333 -16.64 12.56 18.64
CA ILE A 333 -16.44 13.62 19.64
C ILE A 333 -15.13 14.35 19.40
N TYR A 334 -14.05 13.62 19.10
CA TYR A 334 -12.75 14.20 18.80
C TYR A 334 -12.82 15.12 17.57
N LEU A 335 -13.37 14.64 16.45
CA LEU A 335 -13.57 15.44 15.24
C LEU A 335 -14.42 16.70 15.51
N LEU A 336 -15.57 16.54 16.16
CA LEU A 336 -16.49 17.65 16.41
C LEU A 336 -15.93 18.68 17.38
N THR A 337 -15.15 18.25 18.39
CA THR A 337 -14.51 19.17 19.35
C THR A 337 -13.57 20.14 18.63
N PHE A 338 -12.65 19.62 17.80
CA PHE A 338 -11.71 20.49 17.09
C PHE A 338 -12.38 21.29 15.97
N THR A 339 -13.41 20.73 15.33
CA THR A 339 -14.22 21.46 14.35
C THR A 339 -14.90 22.66 15.00
N PHE A 340 -15.56 22.46 16.15
CA PHE A 340 -16.25 23.51 16.88
C PHE A 340 -15.27 24.56 17.41
N LEU A 341 -14.21 24.14 18.11
CA LEU A 341 -13.23 25.07 18.69
C LEU A 341 -12.54 25.93 17.62
N ALA A 342 -12.09 25.32 16.52
CA ALA A 342 -11.44 26.05 15.44
C ALA A 342 -12.40 27.01 14.74
N THR A 343 -13.63 26.56 14.42
CA THR A 343 -14.65 27.39 13.77
C THR A 343 -15.05 28.56 14.66
N TRP A 344 -15.32 28.31 15.94
CA TRP A 344 -15.64 29.34 16.93
C TRP A 344 -14.53 30.39 17.03
N LEU A 345 -13.26 29.96 17.10
CA LEU A 345 -12.12 30.87 17.21
C LEU A 345 -11.93 31.70 15.94
N ILE A 346 -12.10 31.11 14.75
CA ILE A 346 -12.06 31.81 13.47
C ILE A 346 -13.17 32.87 13.40
N ILE A 347 -14.41 32.50 13.73
CA ILE A 347 -15.56 33.44 13.75
C ILE A 347 -15.28 34.59 14.72
N ARG A 348 -14.82 34.28 15.94
CA ARG A 348 -14.50 35.28 16.96
C ARG A 348 -13.41 36.27 16.52
N ARG A 349 -12.43 35.81 15.73
CA ARG A 349 -11.31 36.63 15.25
C ARG A 349 -11.50 37.15 13.83
N TRP A 350 -12.61 36.85 13.16
CA TRP A 350 -12.81 37.12 11.74
C TRP A 350 -12.53 38.57 11.33
N ASN A 351 -13.04 39.50 12.13
CA ASN A 351 -12.89 40.95 11.89
C ASN A 351 -11.47 41.47 12.18
N THR A 352 -10.64 40.69 12.87
CA THR A 352 -9.24 41.03 13.16
C THR A 352 -8.26 40.44 12.15
N ILE A 353 -8.72 39.55 11.27
CA ILE A 353 -7.90 38.98 10.20
C ILE A 353 -7.90 39.97 9.03
N PRO A 354 -6.72 40.50 8.63
CA PRO A 354 -6.60 41.36 7.46
C PRO A 354 -7.28 40.76 6.22
N PHE A 355 -8.06 41.61 5.54
CA PHE A 355 -8.71 41.30 4.28
C PHE A 355 -8.56 42.49 3.34
N GLU A 356 -8.28 42.21 2.08
CA GLU A 356 -8.19 43.24 1.05
C GLU A 356 -9.47 43.21 0.24
N GLU A 357 -10.17 44.34 0.17
CA GLU A 357 -11.47 44.44 -0.52
C GLU A 357 -11.34 44.50 -2.05
N LYS A 358 -10.13 44.73 -2.58
CA LYS A 358 -9.93 44.86 -4.02
C LYS A 358 -9.92 43.49 -4.68
N GLU A 359 -10.78 43.33 -5.66
CA GLU A 359 -10.75 42.16 -6.54
C GLU A 359 -9.42 42.10 -7.30
N PRO A 360 -8.76 40.93 -7.32
CA PRO A 360 -7.51 40.78 -8.03
C PRO A 360 -7.77 40.84 -9.53
N SER A 361 -7.01 41.69 -10.24
CA SER A 361 -7.04 41.73 -11.71
C SER A 361 -6.70 40.34 -12.29
N ILE A 362 -7.29 39.98 -13.42
CA ILE A 362 -6.95 38.74 -14.15
C ILE A 362 -5.46 38.69 -14.53
N PHE A 363 -4.81 39.85 -14.62
CA PHE A 363 -3.38 39.98 -14.88
C PHE A 363 -2.52 40.07 -13.61
N SER A 364 -3.03 39.55 -12.48
CA SER A 364 -2.35 39.52 -11.19
C SER A 364 -1.99 38.10 -10.78
N ARG A 365 -0.95 37.97 -9.95
CA ARG A 365 -0.55 36.70 -9.36
C ARG A 365 -1.64 36.13 -8.46
N GLU A 366 -2.29 37.01 -7.72
CA GLU A 366 -3.32 36.70 -6.74
C GLU A 366 -4.51 36.00 -7.41
N PHE A 367 -4.92 36.47 -8.59
CA PHE A 367 -6.00 35.84 -9.36
C PHE A 367 -5.66 34.41 -9.77
N TRP A 368 -4.48 34.17 -10.36
CA TRP A 368 -4.11 32.82 -10.82
C TRP A 368 -3.86 31.85 -9.67
N ILE A 369 -3.32 32.32 -8.53
CA ILE A 369 -3.25 31.52 -7.31
C ILE A 369 -4.65 31.17 -6.80
N PHE A 370 -5.57 32.14 -6.77
CA PHE A 370 -6.96 31.91 -6.35
C PHE A 370 -7.66 30.87 -7.21
N ILE A 371 -7.56 30.96 -8.54
CA ILE A 371 -8.15 29.97 -9.45
C ILE A 371 -7.50 28.59 -9.26
N GLY A 372 -6.17 28.52 -9.15
CA GLY A 372 -5.47 27.25 -8.86
C GLY A 372 -5.94 26.59 -7.57
N VAL A 373 -6.06 27.37 -6.49
CA VAL A 373 -6.60 26.93 -5.21
C VAL A 373 -8.04 26.46 -5.33
N ALA A 374 -8.90 27.21 -6.05
CA ALA A 374 -10.28 26.83 -6.25
C ALA A 374 -10.41 25.47 -6.97
N PHE A 375 -9.64 25.24 -8.03
CA PHE A 375 -9.65 23.96 -8.75
C PHE A 375 -9.12 22.80 -7.89
N LEU A 376 -8.07 23.02 -7.09
CA LEU A 376 -7.60 22.01 -6.12
C LEU A 376 -8.67 21.68 -5.07
N SER A 377 -9.35 22.71 -4.52
CA SER A 377 -10.43 22.52 -3.55
C SER A 377 -11.65 21.84 -4.17
N MET A 378 -12.01 22.15 -5.42
CA MET A 378 -13.10 21.48 -6.12
C MET A 378 -12.76 20.01 -6.41
N ALA A 379 -11.53 19.72 -6.81
CA ALA A 379 -11.06 18.34 -7.00
C ALA A 379 -11.14 17.55 -5.69
N ALA A 380 -10.72 18.14 -4.58
CA ALA A 380 -10.83 17.54 -3.25
C ALA A 380 -12.29 17.34 -2.83
N PHE A 381 -13.15 18.34 -3.04
CA PHE A 381 -14.58 18.27 -2.71
C PHE A 381 -15.30 17.18 -3.50
N GLN A 382 -15.02 17.03 -4.80
CA GLN A 382 -15.63 16.00 -5.64
C GLN A 382 -15.33 14.59 -5.11
N VAL A 383 -14.08 14.33 -4.73
CA VAL A 383 -13.66 13.03 -4.16
C VAL A 383 -14.32 12.81 -2.80
N LEU A 384 -14.26 13.82 -1.92
CA LEU A 384 -14.82 13.79 -0.58
C LEU A 384 -16.33 13.50 -0.60
N ALA A 385 -17.08 14.23 -1.41
CA ALA A 385 -18.55 14.13 -1.47
C ALA A 385 -19.02 12.70 -1.81
N THR A 386 -18.34 12.03 -2.75
CA THR A 386 -18.71 10.65 -3.11
C THR A 386 -18.19 9.64 -2.07
N THR A 387 -16.98 9.84 -1.54
CA THR A 387 -16.41 8.95 -0.51
C THR A 387 -17.21 8.98 0.79
N SER A 388 -17.89 10.10 1.07
CA SER A 388 -18.74 10.30 2.25
C SER A 388 -20.16 9.74 2.14
N ILE A 389 -20.54 9.06 1.05
CA ILE A 389 -21.89 8.45 0.90
C ILE A 389 -22.30 7.60 2.12
N PRO A 390 -21.46 6.68 2.65
CA PRO A 390 -21.81 5.90 3.84
C PRO A 390 -22.11 6.78 5.07
N VAL A 391 -21.43 7.92 5.19
CA VAL A 391 -21.64 8.89 6.28
C VAL A 391 -22.99 9.58 6.14
N TYR A 392 -23.39 9.93 4.92
CA TYR A 392 -24.71 10.52 4.67
C TYR A 392 -25.84 9.55 5.02
N ASN A 393 -25.68 8.27 4.65
CA ASN A 393 -26.62 7.22 5.02
C ASN A 393 -26.70 7.06 6.54
N ALA A 394 -25.56 7.06 7.25
CA ALA A 394 -25.53 6.97 8.70
C ALA A 394 -26.20 8.17 9.39
N ILE A 395 -25.96 9.40 8.89
CA ILE A 395 -26.61 10.62 9.40
C ILE A 395 -28.12 10.58 9.14
N ALA A 396 -28.55 10.21 7.94
CA ALA A 396 -29.97 10.08 7.60
C ALA A 396 -30.66 9.09 8.55
N LYS A 397 -30.05 7.92 8.76
CA LYS A 397 -30.54 6.88 9.67
C LYS A 397 -30.67 7.41 11.11
N LEU A 398 -29.68 8.18 11.59
CA LEU A 398 -29.72 8.81 12.90
C LEU A 398 -30.89 9.82 13.04
N LEU A 399 -31.23 10.50 11.95
CA LEU A 399 -32.35 11.44 11.88
C LEU A 399 -33.71 10.77 11.61
N GLY A 400 -33.76 9.44 11.48
CA GLY A 400 -34.98 8.67 11.23
C GLY A 400 -35.36 8.54 9.74
N PHE A 401 -34.46 8.84 8.82
CA PHE A 401 -34.66 8.72 7.37
C PHE A 401 -33.80 7.60 6.76
N GLU A 402 -34.29 6.95 5.71
CA GLU A 402 -33.51 6.00 4.91
C GLU A 402 -33.20 6.60 3.55
N LEU A 403 -31.94 6.99 3.33
CA LEU A 403 -31.50 7.58 2.06
C LEU A 403 -31.06 6.51 1.05
N ALA A 404 -30.60 5.35 1.54
CA ALA A 404 -30.16 4.18 0.77
C ALA A 404 -29.28 4.49 -0.45
N LEU A 405 -28.40 5.50 -0.35
CA LEU A 405 -27.48 5.84 -1.44
C LEU A 405 -26.41 4.75 -1.57
N ALA A 406 -26.31 4.16 -2.77
CA ALA A 406 -25.23 3.25 -3.09
C ALA A 406 -23.98 4.03 -3.53
N PRO A 407 -22.77 3.63 -3.07
CA PRO A 407 -21.52 4.07 -3.69
C PRO A 407 -21.49 3.75 -5.20
N PRO A 408 -20.67 4.44 -6.00
CA PRO A 408 -20.57 4.16 -7.44
C PRO A 408 -20.15 2.71 -7.71
N ALA A 409 -20.83 2.04 -8.65
CA ALA A 409 -20.51 0.66 -9.02
C ALA A 409 -19.13 0.50 -9.70
N LYS A 410 -18.65 1.56 -10.36
CA LYS A 410 -17.33 1.64 -11.01
C LYS A 410 -16.57 2.89 -10.53
N PRO A 411 -16.03 2.86 -9.29
CA PRO A 411 -15.34 4.01 -8.69
C PRO A 411 -14.25 4.59 -9.61
N GLU A 412 -13.48 3.73 -10.25
CA GLU A 412 -12.38 4.08 -11.14
C GLU A 412 -12.81 4.97 -12.31
N ILE A 413 -13.94 4.67 -12.94
CA ILE A 413 -14.48 5.48 -14.03
C ILE A 413 -15.08 6.77 -13.47
N HIS A 414 -15.88 6.67 -12.39
CA HIS A 414 -16.57 7.81 -11.77
C HIS A 414 -15.61 8.91 -11.37
N TYR A 415 -14.58 8.60 -10.58
CA TYR A 415 -13.61 9.59 -10.12
C TYR A 415 -12.71 10.08 -11.24
N SER A 416 -12.16 9.17 -12.07
CA SER A 416 -11.21 9.55 -13.12
C SER A 416 -11.84 10.49 -14.15
N TYR A 417 -13.14 10.34 -14.45
CA TYR A 417 -13.84 11.22 -15.38
C TYR A 417 -13.78 12.70 -14.97
N TRP A 418 -14.10 13.00 -13.71
CA TRP A 418 -14.05 14.37 -13.17
C TRP A 418 -12.62 14.84 -12.92
N GLN A 419 -11.79 13.97 -12.37
CA GLN A 419 -10.40 14.29 -12.02
C GLN A 419 -9.54 14.57 -13.24
N MET A 420 -9.84 13.98 -14.40
CA MET A 420 -9.20 14.32 -15.66
C MET A 420 -9.45 15.79 -16.05
N GLY A 421 -10.68 16.29 -15.89
CA GLY A 421 -10.99 17.70 -16.14
C GLY A 421 -10.22 18.64 -15.20
N PHE A 422 -10.15 18.30 -13.91
CA PHE A 422 -9.36 19.06 -12.94
C PHE A 422 -7.86 19.01 -13.24
N ALA A 423 -7.33 17.85 -13.66
CA ALA A 423 -5.92 17.69 -14.03
C ALA A 423 -5.53 18.56 -15.23
N ILE A 424 -6.37 18.60 -16.28
CA ILE A 424 -6.17 19.49 -17.45
C ILE A 424 -6.11 20.95 -16.98
N ALA A 425 -7.08 21.38 -16.17
CA ALA A 425 -7.12 22.74 -15.66
C ALA A 425 -5.89 23.07 -14.80
N ILE A 426 -5.51 22.20 -13.87
CA ILE A 426 -4.33 22.37 -13.01
C ILE A 426 -3.05 22.46 -13.84
N ALA A 427 -2.89 21.65 -14.89
CA ALA A 427 -1.72 21.71 -15.77
C ALA A 427 -1.61 23.06 -16.49
N ILE A 428 -2.72 23.59 -17.02
CA ILE A 428 -2.77 24.92 -17.65
C ILE A 428 -2.47 26.02 -16.63
N LEU A 429 -3.13 25.98 -15.47
CA LEU A 429 -2.97 26.97 -14.39
C LEU A 429 -1.53 26.98 -13.84
N SER A 430 -0.91 25.81 -13.72
CA SER A 430 0.50 25.63 -13.37
C SER A 430 1.43 26.32 -14.37
N GLY A 431 1.15 26.19 -15.68
CA GLY A 431 1.96 26.83 -16.73
C GLY A 431 1.82 28.35 -16.73
N ILE A 432 0.58 28.87 -16.68
CA ILE A 432 0.30 30.31 -16.74
C ILE A 432 0.67 31.03 -15.44
N GLY A 433 0.23 30.49 -14.29
CA GLY A 433 0.38 31.13 -12.98
C GLY A 433 1.83 31.37 -12.58
N GLN A 434 2.76 30.53 -13.04
CA GLN A 434 4.18 30.68 -12.78
C GLN A 434 4.78 31.93 -13.45
N PHE A 435 4.28 32.39 -14.60
CA PHE A 435 4.74 33.65 -15.19
C PHE A 435 4.37 34.87 -14.32
N PHE A 436 3.12 34.91 -13.85
CA PHE A 436 2.63 35.94 -12.93
C PHE A 436 3.32 35.90 -11.56
N TRP A 437 3.85 34.73 -11.17
CA TRP A 437 4.67 34.63 -9.97
C TRP A 437 5.94 35.47 -10.04
N TRP A 438 6.60 35.58 -11.21
CA TRP A 438 7.88 36.27 -11.32
C TRP A 438 7.79 37.70 -11.83
N LYS A 439 6.74 38.05 -12.57
CA LYS A 439 6.59 39.37 -13.18
C LYS A 439 5.13 39.81 -13.18
N LYS A 440 4.85 41.08 -12.86
CA LYS A 440 3.57 41.71 -13.18
C LYS A 440 3.53 41.95 -14.68
N MET A 441 2.48 41.49 -15.36
CA MET A 441 2.41 41.47 -16.81
C MET A 441 1.09 42.08 -17.26
N ASP A 442 1.10 42.82 -18.37
CA ASP A 442 -0.11 43.17 -19.10
C ASP A 442 -0.46 42.05 -20.11
N SER A 443 -1.58 42.22 -20.81
CA SER A 443 -2.04 41.25 -21.82
C SER A 443 -0.98 40.97 -22.90
N LYS A 444 -0.32 42.02 -23.42
CA LYS A 444 0.67 41.86 -24.48
C LYS A 444 1.89 41.09 -23.98
N GLN A 445 2.41 41.47 -22.82
CA GLN A 445 3.55 40.79 -22.20
C GLN A 445 3.24 39.32 -21.87
N LEU A 446 2.00 39.01 -21.48
CA LEU A 446 1.57 37.64 -21.23
C LEU A 446 1.61 36.83 -22.52
N TRP A 447 1.00 37.33 -23.60
CA TRP A 447 1.05 36.67 -24.91
C TRP A 447 2.50 36.48 -25.40
N ASP A 448 3.36 37.49 -25.24
CA ASP A 448 4.78 37.42 -25.58
C ASP A 448 5.53 36.35 -24.77
N ALA A 449 5.07 36.00 -23.57
CA ALA A 449 5.67 34.93 -22.77
C ALA A 449 5.09 33.55 -23.07
N LEU A 450 3.80 33.48 -23.45
CA LEU A 450 3.07 32.23 -23.64
C LEU A 450 3.10 31.68 -25.06
N TYR A 451 3.34 32.50 -26.09
CA TYR A 451 3.27 32.02 -27.48
C TYR A 451 4.30 30.91 -27.75
N LEU A 452 5.53 31.06 -27.25
CA LEU A 452 6.59 30.07 -27.46
C LEU A 452 6.26 28.72 -26.79
N PRO A 453 5.93 28.65 -25.48
CA PRO A 453 5.57 27.37 -24.85
C PRO A 453 4.27 26.80 -25.43
N LEU A 454 3.32 27.63 -25.87
CA LEU A 454 2.10 27.16 -26.52
C LEU A 454 2.38 26.52 -27.88
N ILE A 455 3.15 27.17 -28.76
CA ILE A 455 3.54 26.62 -30.07
C ILE A 455 4.36 25.34 -29.86
N ALA A 456 5.33 25.35 -28.95
CA ALA A 456 6.12 24.16 -28.63
C ALA A 456 5.21 23.02 -28.14
N ALA A 457 4.24 23.29 -27.28
CA ALA A 457 3.31 22.28 -26.79
C ALA A 457 2.43 21.72 -27.90
N LEU A 458 1.88 22.57 -28.77
CA LEU A 458 1.08 22.12 -29.91
C LEU A 458 1.89 21.29 -30.89
N LEU A 459 3.11 21.71 -31.24
CA LEU A 459 4.00 20.96 -32.15
C LEU A 459 4.44 19.62 -31.56
N LEU A 460 4.83 19.59 -30.28
CA LEU A 460 5.21 18.35 -29.60
C LEU A 460 4.02 17.42 -29.43
N THR A 461 2.84 17.94 -29.08
CA THR A 461 1.62 17.12 -29.01
C THR A 461 1.26 16.58 -30.39
N ALA A 462 1.30 17.40 -31.43
CA ALA A 462 1.06 16.97 -32.82
C ALA A 462 2.07 15.89 -33.24
N LEU A 463 3.35 16.02 -32.87
CA LEU A 463 4.36 15.00 -33.10
C LEU A 463 4.03 13.69 -32.39
N VAL A 464 3.66 13.74 -31.10
CA VAL A 464 3.26 12.55 -30.33
C VAL A 464 2.03 11.87 -30.95
N VAL A 465 1.04 12.65 -31.39
CA VAL A 465 -0.14 12.17 -32.11
C VAL A 465 0.25 11.53 -33.45
N MET A 466 1.08 12.20 -34.26
CA MET A 466 1.50 11.72 -35.59
C MET A 466 2.37 10.48 -35.54
N LEU A 467 3.23 10.35 -34.53
CA LEU A 467 4.02 9.13 -34.27
C LEU A 467 3.13 7.96 -33.83
N GLY A 468 1.83 8.16 -33.76
CA GLY A 468 0.87 7.17 -33.34
C GLY A 468 1.02 6.82 -31.87
N ALA A 469 1.69 7.60 -31.01
CA ALA A 469 1.80 7.23 -29.59
C ALA A 469 0.42 7.26 -28.87
N ILE A 470 -0.58 7.90 -29.46
CA ILE A 470 -1.98 7.87 -29.00
C ILE A 470 -2.74 6.69 -29.63
N ASP A 471 -2.42 6.31 -30.87
CA ASP A 471 -3.16 5.28 -31.62
C ASP A 471 -2.52 3.87 -31.51
N ALA A 472 -1.20 3.78 -31.34
CA ALA A 472 -0.41 2.56 -31.20
C ALA A 472 -0.64 1.83 -29.87
N TYR A 473 -1.16 2.54 -28.86
CA TYR A 473 -1.50 1.96 -27.57
C TYR A 473 -3.01 1.77 -27.34
N ALA A 474 -3.86 2.28 -28.23
CA ALA A 474 -5.30 2.01 -28.19
C ALA A 474 -5.56 0.59 -28.72
N GLY A 475 -5.67 -0.40 -27.82
CA GLY A 475 -6.03 -1.78 -28.19
C GLY A 475 -7.51 -1.95 -28.54
N GLU A 476 -8.38 -1.14 -27.94
CA GLU A 476 -9.82 -1.03 -28.22
C GLU A 476 -10.13 0.39 -28.74
N GLU A 477 -11.23 0.58 -29.48
CA GLU A 477 -11.66 1.91 -29.95
C GLU A 477 -11.95 2.83 -28.75
N ILE A 478 -10.98 3.68 -28.41
CA ILE A 478 -11.17 4.73 -27.41
C ILE A 478 -12.26 5.67 -27.91
N LYS A 479 -13.33 5.84 -27.12
CA LYS A 479 -14.43 6.76 -27.44
C LYS A 479 -13.87 8.13 -27.82
N PRO A 480 -14.37 8.78 -28.89
CA PRO A 480 -13.80 10.05 -29.39
C PRO A 480 -13.65 11.14 -28.32
N MET A 481 -14.61 11.24 -27.39
CA MET A 481 -14.56 12.21 -26.29
C MET A 481 -13.43 11.94 -25.29
N VAL A 482 -13.14 10.66 -25.00
CA VAL A 482 -12.03 10.26 -24.12
C VAL A 482 -10.69 10.53 -24.81
N LYS A 483 -10.59 10.20 -26.10
CA LYS A 483 -9.41 10.51 -26.92
C LYS A 483 -9.12 12.02 -26.94
N MET A 484 -10.16 12.84 -27.08
CA MET A 484 -10.02 14.30 -27.01
C MET A 484 -9.51 14.75 -25.64
N ALA A 485 -10.05 14.22 -24.55
CA ALA A 485 -9.60 14.55 -23.20
C ALA A 485 -8.13 14.16 -22.95
N TYR A 486 -7.69 13.02 -23.49
CA TYR A 486 -6.29 12.58 -23.45
C TYR A 486 -5.36 13.53 -24.21
N ILE A 487 -5.75 13.97 -25.42
CA ILE A 487 -5.00 14.95 -26.20
C ILE A 487 -4.93 16.29 -25.45
N LEU A 488 -6.02 16.73 -24.83
CA LEU A 488 -6.06 17.96 -24.03
C LEU A 488 -5.16 17.86 -22.80
N LEU A 489 -5.17 16.74 -22.08
CA LEU A 489 -4.29 16.49 -20.94
C LEU A 489 -2.82 16.47 -21.34
N LEU A 490 -2.49 15.79 -22.45
CA LEU A 490 -1.15 15.77 -23.00
C LEU A 490 -0.69 17.19 -23.36
N THR A 491 -1.50 17.93 -24.11
CA THR A 491 -1.20 19.30 -24.56
C THR A 491 -0.99 20.22 -23.36
N ALA A 492 -1.91 20.19 -22.39
CA ALA A 492 -1.84 20.99 -21.17
C ALA A 492 -0.59 20.66 -20.34
N SER A 493 -0.23 19.38 -20.23
CA SER A 493 0.95 18.94 -19.48
C SER A 493 2.24 19.35 -20.17
N ILE A 494 2.36 19.15 -21.50
CA ILE A 494 3.54 19.61 -22.27
C ILE A 494 3.65 21.14 -22.20
N PHE A 495 2.53 21.87 -22.33
CA PHE A 495 2.51 23.32 -22.14
C PHE A 495 3.02 23.73 -20.75
N SER A 496 2.61 23.01 -19.70
CA SER A 496 3.08 23.23 -18.33
C SER A 496 4.57 22.98 -18.20
N ILE A 497 5.10 21.90 -18.81
CA ILE A 497 6.54 21.58 -18.85
C ILE A 497 7.30 22.70 -19.55
N CYS A 498 6.94 23.05 -20.77
CA CYS A 498 7.60 24.09 -21.57
C CYS A 498 7.63 25.43 -20.81
N SER A 499 6.48 25.84 -20.26
CA SER A 499 6.35 27.07 -19.47
C SER A 499 7.27 27.07 -18.26
N ASN A 500 7.26 25.99 -17.47
CA ASN A 500 8.06 25.91 -16.25
C ASN A 500 9.56 25.71 -16.52
N ILE A 501 9.96 25.05 -17.63
CA ILE A 501 11.37 24.97 -18.05
C ILE A 501 11.90 26.37 -18.41
N MET A 502 11.14 27.17 -19.16
CA MET A 502 11.54 28.54 -19.50
C MET A 502 11.75 29.38 -18.24
N ILE A 503 10.86 29.25 -17.27
CA ILE A 503 10.96 29.93 -15.97
C ILE A 503 12.16 29.40 -15.19
N PHE A 504 12.34 28.08 -15.12
CA PHE A 504 13.46 27.44 -14.45
C PHE A 504 14.81 27.95 -14.98
N VAL A 505 15.01 27.94 -16.31
CA VAL A 505 16.23 28.42 -16.97
C VAL A 505 16.50 29.89 -16.66
N LYS A 506 15.46 30.73 -16.60
CA LYS A 506 15.59 32.15 -16.25
C LYS A 506 15.97 32.35 -14.78
N VAL A 507 15.37 31.57 -13.88
CA VAL A 507 15.53 31.73 -12.43
C VAL A 507 16.84 31.11 -11.95
N VAL A 508 17.23 29.94 -12.47
CA VAL A 508 18.45 29.21 -12.05
C VAL A 508 19.72 30.01 -12.33
N LYS A 509 19.74 30.77 -13.44
CA LYS A 509 20.85 31.68 -13.79
C LYS A 509 21.07 32.79 -12.74
N ASN A 510 20.02 33.19 -12.02
CA ASN A 510 20.09 34.23 -11.00
C ASN A 510 20.31 33.65 -9.61
N ASN A 511 19.48 32.68 -9.20
CA ASN A 511 19.57 32.05 -7.89
C ASN A 511 18.93 30.66 -7.91
N TYR A 512 19.77 29.62 -7.89
CA TYR A 512 19.31 28.23 -7.87
C TYR A 512 18.46 27.89 -6.63
N ARG A 513 18.55 28.63 -5.52
CA ARG A 513 17.81 28.31 -4.27
C ARG A 513 16.32 28.64 -4.34
N ILE A 514 15.86 29.34 -5.37
CA ILE A 514 14.45 29.74 -5.51
C ILE A 514 13.72 29.01 -6.65
N THR A 515 14.36 28.01 -7.26
CA THR A 515 13.82 27.21 -8.38
C THR A 515 12.85 26.11 -7.96
N GLY A 516 12.76 25.78 -6.67
CA GLY A 516 11.96 24.65 -6.18
C GLY A 516 10.50 24.65 -6.64
N GLY A 517 9.90 25.84 -6.77
CA GLY A 517 8.55 25.98 -7.35
C GLY A 517 8.47 25.48 -8.79
N ALA A 518 9.34 25.95 -9.67
CA ALA A 518 9.35 25.53 -11.08
C ALA A 518 9.63 24.02 -11.23
N ILE A 519 10.57 23.48 -10.45
CA ILE A 519 10.88 22.04 -10.45
C ILE A 519 9.65 21.21 -10.06
N ALA A 520 8.95 21.61 -8.99
CA ALA A 520 7.78 20.88 -8.53
C ALA A 520 6.66 20.87 -9.59
N HIS A 521 6.43 22.00 -10.27
CA HIS A 521 5.39 22.10 -11.30
C HIS A 521 5.77 21.34 -12.59
N ILE A 522 7.06 21.27 -12.97
CA ILE A 522 7.53 20.34 -14.02
C ILE A 522 7.25 18.90 -13.60
N GLY A 523 7.53 18.55 -12.34
CA GLY A 523 7.26 17.23 -11.77
C GLY A 523 5.78 16.85 -11.87
N VAL A 524 4.85 17.75 -11.48
CA VAL A 524 3.41 17.52 -11.63
C VAL A 524 3.03 17.24 -13.08
N ALA A 525 3.55 18.03 -14.02
CA ALA A 525 3.23 17.85 -15.43
C ALA A 525 3.77 16.54 -16.02
N LEU A 526 4.98 16.12 -15.62
CA LEU A 526 5.53 14.79 -15.98
C LEU A 526 4.71 13.66 -15.36
N MET A 527 4.27 13.84 -14.11
CA MET A 527 3.43 12.88 -13.40
C MET A 527 2.10 12.67 -14.14
N LEU A 528 1.46 13.74 -14.62
CA LEU A 528 0.22 13.68 -15.41
C LEU A 528 0.41 12.99 -16.76
N ILE A 529 1.53 13.23 -17.46
CA ILE A 529 1.88 12.50 -18.69
C ILE A 529 2.09 11.02 -18.39
N GLY A 530 2.80 10.70 -17.30
CA GLY A 530 2.98 9.32 -16.84
C GLY A 530 1.65 8.63 -16.62
N ILE A 531 0.74 9.23 -15.85
CA ILE A 531 -0.60 8.71 -15.56
C ILE A 531 -1.41 8.51 -16.85
N LEU A 532 -1.38 9.49 -17.75
CA LEU A 532 -2.06 9.40 -19.04
C LEU A 532 -1.64 8.15 -19.82
N PHE A 533 -0.34 7.90 -19.95
CA PHE A 533 0.18 6.74 -20.67
C PHE A 533 0.00 5.43 -19.89
N SER A 534 0.35 5.38 -18.61
CA SER A 534 0.38 4.12 -17.87
C SER A 534 -1.00 3.56 -17.54
N SER A 535 -2.01 4.43 -17.43
CA SER A 535 -3.40 4.03 -17.15
C SER A 535 -4.28 4.14 -18.39
N GLY A 536 -4.24 5.26 -19.12
CA GLY A 536 -5.11 5.48 -20.28
C GLY A 536 -4.73 4.65 -21.51
N TYR A 537 -3.47 4.22 -21.60
CA TYR A 537 -2.92 3.48 -22.74
C TYR A 537 -2.33 2.13 -22.33
N SER A 538 -2.75 1.61 -21.18
CA SER A 538 -2.41 0.25 -20.79
C SER A 538 -3.04 -0.76 -21.75
N LYS A 539 -2.27 -1.78 -22.15
CA LYS A 539 -2.69 -2.73 -23.19
C LYS A 539 -2.53 -4.15 -22.70
N ILE A 540 -3.60 -4.93 -22.79
CA ILE A 540 -3.55 -6.37 -22.55
C ILE A 540 -2.85 -7.02 -23.73
N VAL A 541 -1.83 -7.83 -23.44
CA VAL A 541 -1.00 -8.50 -24.46
C VAL A 541 -1.18 -10.01 -24.50
N SER A 542 -1.82 -10.58 -23.47
CA SER A 542 -2.19 -11.97 -23.32
C SER A 542 -3.57 -12.29 -23.93
N LEU A 543 -3.88 -11.79 -25.13
CA LEU A 543 -5.18 -12.03 -25.74
C LEU A 543 -5.35 -13.49 -26.17
N ASN A 544 -6.50 -14.08 -25.87
CA ASN A 544 -6.89 -15.39 -26.35
C ASN A 544 -7.33 -15.31 -27.82
N ASN A 545 -6.45 -15.73 -28.73
CA ASN A 545 -6.72 -15.74 -30.17
C ASN A 545 -7.16 -17.11 -30.70
N THR A 546 -7.45 -18.08 -29.81
CA THR A 546 -7.84 -19.45 -30.23
C THR A 546 -9.28 -19.52 -30.75
N GLY A 547 -10.12 -18.54 -30.41
CA GLY A 547 -11.56 -18.55 -30.71
C GLY A 547 -12.37 -19.50 -29.81
N LEU A 548 -11.74 -20.15 -28.83
CA LEU A 548 -12.36 -21.06 -27.89
C LEU A 548 -12.42 -20.44 -26.49
N LEU A 549 -13.51 -20.73 -25.76
CA LEU A 549 -13.61 -20.41 -24.34
C LEU A 549 -12.76 -21.39 -23.53
N TYR A 550 -12.02 -20.88 -22.54
CA TYR A 550 -11.31 -21.70 -21.57
C TYR A 550 -12.29 -22.37 -20.59
N SER A 551 -13.29 -21.63 -20.12
CA SER A 551 -14.41 -22.17 -19.33
C SER A 551 -15.67 -21.34 -19.54
N LYS A 552 -16.83 -22.01 -19.52
CA LYS A 552 -18.14 -21.35 -19.53
C LYS A 552 -18.45 -20.64 -18.21
N GLU A 553 -17.76 -21.01 -17.14
CA GLU A 553 -17.91 -20.40 -15.80
C GLU A 553 -17.11 -19.11 -15.67
N PHE A 554 -16.08 -18.94 -16.49
CA PHE A 554 -15.29 -17.71 -16.51
C PHE A 554 -16.04 -16.60 -17.23
N SER A 555 -15.84 -15.37 -16.77
CA SER A 555 -16.37 -14.19 -17.45
C SER A 555 -15.81 -14.08 -18.87
N GLU A 556 -16.50 -13.34 -19.73
CA GLU A 556 -16.02 -13.07 -21.09
C GLU A 556 -14.64 -12.40 -21.07
N GLU A 557 -14.41 -11.48 -20.14
CA GLU A 557 -13.11 -10.82 -19.94
C GLU A 557 -12.02 -11.84 -19.60
N VAL A 558 -12.28 -12.78 -18.68
CA VAL A 558 -11.28 -13.80 -18.33
C VAL A 558 -10.97 -14.70 -19.53
N ASN A 559 -11.98 -15.12 -20.29
CA ASN A 559 -11.79 -15.95 -21.48
C ASN A 559 -11.07 -15.22 -22.62
N ARG A 560 -11.22 -13.90 -22.74
CA ARG A 560 -10.69 -13.10 -23.86
C ARG A 560 -9.30 -12.51 -23.56
N ASP A 561 -9.11 -12.00 -22.35
CA ASP A 561 -7.96 -11.15 -22.00
C ASP A 561 -6.76 -11.94 -21.44
N ASN A 562 -6.86 -13.26 -21.39
CA ASN A 562 -5.87 -14.13 -20.76
C ASN A 562 -5.32 -15.18 -21.73
N LEU A 563 -4.16 -15.72 -21.36
CA LEU A 563 -3.53 -16.82 -22.05
C LEU A 563 -3.49 -18.05 -21.14
N LEU A 564 -4.00 -19.17 -21.63
CA LEU A 564 -3.85 -20.48 -21.00
C LEU A 564 -2.46 -21.02 -21.30
N LEU A 565 -1.70 -21.37 -20.26
CA LEU A 565 -0.37 -21.96 -20.39
C LEU A 565 -0.38 -23.35 -19.76
N PHE A 566 -0.21 -24.39 -20.58
CA PHE A 566 0.12 -25.71 -20.07
C PHE A 566 1.59 -25.76 -19.64
N ARG A 567 1.88 -26.53 -18.60
CA ARG A 567 3.24 -26.68 -18.09
C ARG A 567 4.17 -27.23 -19.18
N ASN A 568 5.31 -26.57 -19.34
CA ASN A 568 6.35 -26.82 -20.35
C ASN A 568 5.91 -26.74 -21.82
N ALA A 569 4.66 -26.35 -22.11
CA ALA A 569 4.22 -26.08 -23.47
C ALA A 569 4.45 -24.60 -23.83
N PRO A 570 5.11 -24.29 -24.97
CA PRO A 570 5.27 -22.92 -25.41
C PRO A 570 3.99 -22.37 -26.05
N GLU A 571 3.55 -21.21 -25.58
CA GLU A 571 2.38 -20.51 -26.12
C GLU A 571 2.75 -19.11 -26.62
N LYS A 572 2.15 -18.70 -27.73
CA LYS A 572 2.50 -17.44 -28.40
C LYS A 572 1.73 -16.25 -27.79
N MET A 573 2.47 -15.24 -27.35
CA MET A 573 1.94 -13.95 -26.89
C MET A 573 2.59 -12.80 -27.65
N LYS A 574 1.92 -12.28 -28.69
CA LYS A 574 2.48 -11.31 -29.64
C LYS A 574 3.83 -11.80 -30.23
N ASP A 575 4.93 -11.11 -29.91
CA ASP A 575 6.30 -11.36 -30.37
C ASP A 575 7.11 -12.25 -29.39
N LEU A 576 6.46 -12.72 -28.31
CA LEU A 576 7.06 -13.54 -27.27
C LEU A 576 6.43 -14.94 -27.26
N GLN A 577 7.21 -15.93 -26.84
CA GLN A 577 6.72 -17.24 -26.44
C GLN A 577 6.78 -17.33 -24.91
N LEU A 578 5.67 -17.74 -24.30
CA LEU A 578 5.55 -17.95 -22.87
C LEU A 578 5.63 -19.44 -22.58
N ILE A 579 6.41 -19.81 -21.56
CA ILE A 579 6.52 -21.19 -21.11
C ILE A 579 6.37 -21.21 -19.59
N TYR A 580 5.29 -21.83 -19.10
CA TYR A 580 5.10 -22.07 -17.67
C TYR A 580 5.98 -23.25 -17.23
N LYS A 581 6.87 -23.03 -16.26
CA LYS A 581 7.88 -24.01 -15.80
C LYS A 581 7.53 -24.72 -14.49
N GLY A 582 6.37 -24.43 -13.90
CA GLY A 582 5.92 -25.03 -12.65
C GLY A 582 5.96 -24.08 -11.45
N GLN A 583 5.53 -24.62 -10.30
CA GLN A 583 5.47 -23.90 -9.03
C GLN A 583 6.84 -23.79 -8.35
N ARG A 584 7.00 -22.67 -7.65
CA ARG A 584 8.23 -22.25 -7.01
C ARG A 584 7.94 -21.80 -5.58
N ILE A 585 8.87 -22.07 -4.68
CA ILE A 585 8.82 -21.64 -3.28
C ILE A 585 10.08 -20.87 -2.91
N GLU A 586 9.94 -19.95 -1.98
CA GLU A 586 11.05 -19.24 -1.38
C GLU A 586 11.53 -20.01 -0.14
N VAL A 587 12.85 -20.15 0.02
CA VAL A 587 13.43 -20.82 1.18
C VAL A 587 14.45 -19.92 1.86
N LYS A 588 14.48 -19.96 3.19
CA LYS A 588 15.39 -19.13 3.98
C LYS A 588 16.85 -19.48 3.69
N GLY A 589 17.65 -18.45 3.42
CA GLY A 589 19.09 -18.60 3.15
C GLY A 589 19.45 -18.80 1.67
N TYR A 590 18.46 -18.79 0.77
CA TYR A 590 18.67 -18.79 -0.69
C TYR A 590 17.89 -17.65 -1.32
N SER A 591 18.57 -16.82 -2.12
CA SER A 591 17.97 -15.64 -2.76
C SER A 591 17.14 -15.97 -4.00
N GLY A 592 17.24 -17.21 -4.51
CA GLY A 592 16.44 -17.68 -5.63
C GLY A 592 15.22 -18.47 -5.19
N TYR A 593 14.53 -19.05 -6.17
CA TYR A 593 13.38 -19.91 -5.92
C TYR A 593 13.75 -21.39 -6.07
N VAL A 594 13.16 -22.23 -5.22
CA VAL A 594 13.29 -23.69 -5.30
C VAL A 594 12.08 -24.26 -6.05
N ASN A 595 12.29 -25.25 -6.90
CA ASN A 595 11.18 -25.99 -7.51
C ASN A 595 10.38 -26.70 -6.41
N LYS A 596 9.08 -26.46 -6.34
CA LYS A 596 8.22 -27.10 -5.33
C LYS A 596 8.24 -28.63 -5.45
N ASP A 597 8.35 -29.17 -6.66
CA ASP A 597 8.40 -30.62 -6.93
C ASP A 597 9.68 -31.27 -6.37
N TRP A 598 10.72 -30.47 -6.08
CA TRP A 598 11.96 -30.96 -5.48
C TRP A 598 11.88 -31.01 -3.96
N THR A 599 10.69 -30.88 -3.38
CA THR A 599 10.51 -30.83 -1.93
C THR A 599 9.46 -31.82 -1.45
N PHE A 600 9.60 -32.26 -0.21
CA PHE A 600 8.55 -32.99 0.52
C PHE A 600 8.01 -32.09 1.63
N PRO A 601 6.68 -31.88 1.70
CA PRO A 601 6.09 -31.23 2.86
C PRO A 601 6.32 -32.10 4.10
N MET A 602 6.51 -31.46 5.25
CA MET A 602 6.51 -32.12 6.55
C MET A 602 5.24 -31.76 7.33
N ASP A 603 5.04 -32.40 8.49
CA ASP A 603 3.94 -32.07 9.41
C ASP A 603 3.97 -30.59 9.84
N ASP A 604 5.17 -30.02 9.96
CA ASP A 604 5.36 -28.57 10.09
C ASP A 604 5.27 -27.91 8.70
N PRO A 605 4.21 -27.14 8.40
CA PRO A 605 3.99 -26.57 7.07
C PRO A 605 5.05 -25.52 6.69
N TYR A 606 5.83 -25.01 7.64
CA TYR A 606 6.93 -24.08 7.39
C TYR A 606 8.24 -24.77 7.05
N LYS A 607 8.25 -26.10 6.96
CA LYS A 607 9.46 -26.85 6.64
C LYS A 607 9.22 -27.87 5.54
N VAL A 608 10.22 -28.02 4.70
CA VAL A 608 10.23 -28.99 3.60
C VAL A 608 11.57 -29.70 3.51
N ILE A 609 11.58 -30.95 3.07
CA ILE A 609 12.81 -31.72 2.84
C ILE A 609 13.17 -31.68 1.36
N LEU A 610 14.43 -31.40 1.03
CA LEU A 610 14.90 -31.32 -0.34
C LEU A 610 15.17 -32.71 -0.96
N ARG A 611 14.63 -32.98 -2.16
CA ARG A 611 14.72 -34.27 -2.87
C ARG A 611 16.02 -34.50 -3.64
N LYS A 612 16.74 -33.43 -3.97
CA LYS A 612 18.00 -33.46 -4.73
C LYS A 612 18.84 -32.24 -4.43
N ASP A 613 20.14 -32.31 -4.71
CA ASP A 613 21.04 -31.17 -4.49
C ASP A 613 20.55 -29.90 -5.22
N LEU A 614 20.42 -28.81 -4.47
CA LEU A 614 20.17 -27.49 -5.02
C LEU A 614 21.50 -26.82 -5.34
N LYS A 615 21.72 -26.55 -6.62
CA LYS A 615 22.91 -25.84 -7.09
C LYS A 615 22.52 -24.44 -7.53
N ASP A 616 23.27 -23.45 -7.06
CA ASP A 616 23.29 -22.11 -7.66
C ASP A 616 24.52 -22.05 -8.57
N LYS A 617 24.28 -22.01 -9.88
CA LYS A 617 25.29 -22.25 -10.92
C LYS A 617 25.99 -23.59 -10.68
N ASP A 618 27.24 -23.57 -10.23
CA ASP A 618 28.05 -24.78 -10.00
C ASP A 618 28.26 -25.09 -8.51
N VAL A 619 27.75 -24.25 -7.59
CA VAL A 619 27.92 -24.42 -6.15
C VAL A 619 26.69 -25.08 -5.55
N VAL A 620 26.87 -26.20 -4.86
CA VAL A 620 25.80 -26.85 -4.08
C VAL A 620 25.50 -25.99 -2.85
N VAL A 621 24.31 -25.38 -2.82
CA VAL A 621 23.83 -24.53 -1.72
C VAL A 621 23.18 -25.38 -0.63
N PHE A 622 22.36 -26.35 -1.04
CA PHE A 622 21.72 -27.32 -0.15
C PHE A 622 21.83 -28.72 -0.75
N LYS A 623 21.98 -29.72 0.10
CA LYS A 623 22.10 -31.13 -0.27
C LYS A 623 20.75 -31.82 -0.21
N LYS A 624 20.61 -32.89 -1.00
CA LYS A 624 19.50 -33.83 -0.86
C LYS A 624 19.36 -34.27 0.61
N GLY A 625 18.14 -34.19 1.14
CA GLY A 625 17.81 -34.53 2.53
C GLY A 625 17.85 -33.35 3.49
N ASP A 626 18.37 -32.18 3.07
CA ASP A 626 18.36 -30.99 3.93
C ASP A 626 16.93 -30.52 4.18
N THR A 627 16.65 -30.16 5.44
CA THR A 627 15.40 -29.53 5.85
C THR A 627 15.49 -28.02 5.65
N LEU A 628 14.60 -27.46 4.84
CA LEU A 628 14.57 -26.05 4.49
C LEU A 628 13.35 -25.38 5.12
N GLN A 629 13.52 -24.14 5.58
CA GLN A 629 12.41 -23.31 6.09
C GLN A 629 11.78 -22.53 4.94
N THR A 630 10.46 -22.58 4.80
CA THR A 630 9.66 -21.95 3.74
C THR A 630 8.49 -21.15 4.33
N ASN A 631 7.85 -20.33 3.50
CA ASN A 631 6.59 -19.65 3.81
C ASN A 631 5.45 -20.34 3.03
N PRO A 632 4.65 -21.21 3.66
CA PRO A 632 3.64 -22.03 2.98
C PRO A 632 2.55 -21.20 2.31
N GLU A 633 2.32 -19.99 2.81
CA GLU A 633 1.33 -19.06 2.28
C GLU A 633 1.69 -18.59 0.86
N ASN A 634 2.98 -18.57 0.49
CA ASN A 634 3.45 -18.02 -0.77
C ASN A 634 3.81 -19.12 -1.77
N THR A 635 3.15 -19.12 -2.91
CA THR A 635 3.55 -19.92 -4.08
C THR A 635 3.83 -18.99 -5.26
N PHE A 636 4.98 -19.16 -5.88
CA PHE A 636 5.40 -18.41 -7.06
C PHE A 636 5.27 -19.30 -8.30
N TYR A 637 4.99 -18.72 -9.46
CA TYR A 637 4.79 -19.47 -10.69
C TYR A 637 5.80 -19.02 -11.72
N GLU A 638 6.73 -19.89 -12.10
CA GLU A 638 7.79 -19.51 -13.04
C GLU A 638 7.27 -19.47 -14.47
N VAL A 639 7.32 -18.30 -15.09
CA VAL A 639 6.92 -18.09 -16.49
C VAL A 639 8.08 -17.47 -17.26
N ALA A 640 8.63 -18.24 -18.19
CA ALA A 640 9.69 -17.79 -19.08
C ALA A 640 9.11 -17.05 -20.29
N TYR A 641 9.63 -15.87 -20.58
CA TYR A 641 9.31 -15.04 -21.75
C TYR A 641 10.48 -15.11 -22.72
N VAL A 642 10.28 -15.78 -23.85
CA VAL A 642 11.32 -16.04 -24.86
C VAL A 642 11.05 -15.21 -26.10
N LYS A 643 12.03 -14.38 -26.49
CA LYS A 643 12.02 -13.64 -27.76
C LYS A 643 12.82 -14.37 -28.82
N ALA A 644 12.44 -14.21 -30.09
CA ALA A 644 13.10 -14.86 -31.24
C ALA A 644 14.63 -14.59 -31.35
N ASN A 645 15.15 -13.52 -30.74
CA ASN A 645 16.56 -13.12 -30.80
C ASN A 645 17.36 -13.49 -29.52
N SER A 646 16.94 -14.51 -28.78
CA SER A 646 17.60 -15.03 -27.56
C SER A 646 17.51 -14.16 -26.29
N ASP A 647 16.88 -12.98 -26.35
CA ASP A 647 16.53 -12.24 -25.13
C ASP A 647 15.43 -13.00 -24.37
N THR A 648 15.80 -13.63 -23.26
CA THR A 648 14.88 -14.34 -22.37
C THR A 648 14.86 -13.68 -21.00
N PHE A 649 13.66 -13.49 -20.45
CA PHE A 649 13.50 -13.12 -19.05
C PHE A 649 12.40 -13.98 -18.42
N THR A 650 12.47 -14.15 -17.11
CA THR A 650 11.52 -14.98 -16.36
C THR A 650 10.82 -14.09 -15.34
N LEU A 651 9.52 -14.28 -15.20
CA LEU A 651 8.70 -13.65 -14.16
C LEU A 651 8.11 -14.73 -13.25
N PHE A 652 7.86 -14.34 -12.00
CA PHE A 652 7.39 -15.18 -10.91
C PHE A 652 6.14 -14.57 -10.25
N PRO A 653 5.01 -14.42 -10.98
CA PRO A 653 3.76 -14.00 -10.34
C PRO A 653 3.46 -14.88 -9.13
N ARG A 654 2.97 -14.23 -8.07
CA ARG A 654 2.83 -14.82 -6.75
C ARG A 654 1.38 -15.01 -6.40
N VAL A 655 1.07 -16.13 -5.74
CA VAL A 655 -0.24 -16.40 -5.14
C VAL A 655 -0.02 -16.61 -3.66
N GLN A 656 -0.77 -15.84 -2.88
CA GLN A 656 -0.77 -15.90 -1.43
C GLN A 656 -2.07 -16.54 -0.97
N GLN A 657 -1.99 -17.59 -0.16
CA GLN A 657 -3.16 -18.19 0.48
C GLN A 657 -3.52 -17.39 1.72
N ASN A 658 -4.78 -16.94 1.81
CA ASN A 658 -5.29 -16.23 2.98
C ASN A 658 -6.58 -16.90 3.47
N VAL A 659 -6.64 -17.23 4.75
CA VAL A 659 -7.78 -17.93 5.36
C VAL A 659 -9.09 -17.12 5.26
N LYS A 660 -9.01 -15.79 5.31
CA LYS A 660 -10.18 -14.89 5.27
C LYS A 660 -10.55 -14.43 3.85
N MET A 661 -9.55 -14.21 3.00
CA MET A 661 -9.72 -13.61 1.66
C MET A 661 -9.63 -14.62 0.51
N GLY A 662 -9.31 -15.88 0.79
CA GLY A 662 -8.99 -16.87 -0.24
C GLY A 662 -7.62 -16.62 -0.88
N ASN A 663 -7.47 -17.03 -2.14
CA ASN A 663 -6.22 -16.82 -2.88
C ASN A 663 -6.13 -15.38 -3.36
N VAL A 664 -5.03 -14.73 -3.01
CA VAL A 664 -4.74 -13.37 -3.50
C VAL A 664 -3.53 -13.42 -4.41
N VAL A 665 -3.69 -12.85 -5.59
CA VAL A 665 -2.65 -12.86 -6.62
C VAL A 665 -1.91 -11.53 -6.60
N SER A 666 -0.58 -11.59 -6.60
CA SER A 666 0.30 -10.45 -6.86
C SER A 666 0.98 -10.64 -8.21
N PRO A 667 1.17 -9.56 -8.98
CA PRO A 667 1.92 -9.62 -10.21
C PRO A 667 3.42 -9.87 -9.97
N ASP A 668 4.13 -10.16 -11.05
CA ASP A 668 5.55 -9.83 -11.18
C ASP A 668 5.74 -8.91 -12.40
N ILE A 669 6.68 -7.97 -12.31
CA ILE A 669 6.78 -6.83 -13.22
C ILE A 669 8.16 -6.80 -13.87
N LYS A 670 8.19 -6.86 -15.21
CA LYS A 670 9.40 -6.56 -15.96
C LYS A 670 9.44 -5.07 -16.31
N HIS A 671 10.39 -4.36 -15.71
CA HIS A 671 10.65 -2.96 -16.04
C HIS A 671 11.49 -2.83 -17.33
N PHE A 672 11.01 -1.99 -18.25
CA PHE A 672 11.78 -1.51 -19.40
C PHE A 672 11.90 0.01 -19.34
N PHE A 673 12.80 0.58 -20.14
CA PHE A 673 13.02 2.03 -20.15
C PHE A 673 11.77 2.86 -20.49
N GLY A 674 10.91 2.37 -21.39
CA GLY A 674 9.71 3.09 -21.84
C GLY A 674 8.37 2.53 -21.37
N ARG A 675 8.36 1.37 -20.72
CA ARG A 675 7.14 0.64 -20.34
C ARG A 675 7.43 -0.40 -19.27
N ASP A 676 6.41 -0.82 -18.57
CA ASP A 676 6.44 -2.05 -17.77
C ASP A 676 5.63 -3.15 -18.48
N LEU A 677 6.04 -4.40 -18.29
CA LEU A 677 5.20 -5.58 -18.54
C LEU A 677 4.79 -6.17 -17.20
N TYR A 678 3.51 -6.04 -16.91
CA TYR A 678 2.86 -6.47 -15.69
C TYR A 678 2.24 -7.84 -15.93
N SER A 679 2.62 -8.86 -15.16
CA SER A 679 2.15 -10.23 -15.36
C SER A 679 1.56 -10.81 -14.09
N HIS A 680 0.31 -11.28 -14.12
CA HIS A 680 -0.35 -11.89 -12.96
C HIS A 680 -1.22 -13.07 -13.37
N LEU A 681 -1.54 -13.94 -12.41
CA LEU A 681 -2.44 -15.07 -12.64
C LEU A 681 -3.91 -14.63 -12.51
N SER A 682 -4.75 -15.20 -13.35
CA SER A 682 -6.22 -15.07 -13.30
C SER A 682 -6.87 -16.35 -12.84
N ALA A 683 -6.24 -17.50 -13.09
CA ALA A 683 -6.59 -18.78 -12.49
C ALA A 683 -5.32 -19.57 -12.15
N ILE A 684 -5.39 -20.32 -11.06
CA ILE A 684 -4.32 -21.18 -10.58
C ILE A 684 -4.70 -22.65 -10.85
N PRO A 685 -3.73 -23.58 -10.85
CA PRO A 685 -4.03 -24.99 -11.04
C PRO A 685 -4.87 -25.52 -9.88
N ILE A 686 -5.80 -26.42 -10.19
CA ILE A 686 -6.59 -27.16 -9.19
C ILE A 686 -5.62 -28.07 -8.42
N LYS A 687 -5.79 -28.10 -7.09
CA LYS A 687 -4.97 -28.95 -6.21
C LYS A 687 -5.07 -30.41 -6.65
N PRO A 688 -3.99 -31.20 -6.62
CA PRO A 688 -4.01 -32.61 -7.04
C PRO A 688 -5.13 -33.47 -6.46
N GLU A 689 -5.51 -33.21 -5.21
CA GLU A 689 -6.58 -33.88 -4.46
C GLU A 689 -7.99 -33.56 -4.98
N GLU A 690 -8.15 -32.38 -5.58
CA GLU A 690 -9.41 -31.86 -6.11
C GLU A 690 -9.54 -32.10 -7.63
N ARG A 691 -8.54 -32.74 -8.25
CA ARG A 691 -8.57 -33.05 -9.70
C ARG A 691 -9.51 -34.23 -9.99
N ASP A 692 -10.26 -34.11 -11.07
CA ASP A 692 -11.05 -35.22 -11.60
C ASP A 692 -10.13 -36.25 -12.25
N TRP A 693 -9.88 -37.33 -11.52
CA TRP A 693 -9.08 -38.45 -11.99
C TRP A 693 -9.91 -39.39 -12.87
N SER A 694 -9.30 -39.90 -13.94
CA SER A 694 -9.86 -40.98 -14.75
C SER A 694 -10.10 -42.23 -13.89
N GLN A 695 -10.99 -43.10 -14.36
CA GLN A 695 -11.16 -44.43 -13.78
C GLN A 695 -9.80 -45.13 -13.68
N THR A 696 -9.56 -45.79 -12.55
CA THR A 696 -8.31 -46.50 -12.26
C THR A 696 -8.12 -47.64 -13.25
N GLN A 697 -7.01 -47.61 -13.98
CA GLN A 697 -6.60 -48.68 -14.87
C GLN A 697 -5.55 -49.52 -14.14
N THR A 698 -5.86 -50.79 -13.92
CA THR A 698 -4.93 -51.72 -13.25
C THR A 698 -4.16 -52.50 -14.31
N HIS A 699 -2.83 -52.50 -14.18
CA HIS A 699 -1.91 -53.21 -15.06
C HIS A 699 -1.10 -54.21 -14.26
N THR A 700 -1.11 -55.47 -14.67
CA THR A 700 -0.25 -56.51 -14.12
C THR A 700 0.88 -56.75 -15.10
N ILE A 701 2.12 -56.42 -14.71
CA ILE A 701 3.27 -56.41 -15.61
C ILE A 701 4.52 -57.00 -14.96
N LYS A 702 5.48 -57.43 -15.79
CA LYS A 702 6.81 -57.91 -15.38
C LYS A 702 7.86 -56.83 -15.59
N GLN A 703 9.00 -57.03 -14.93
CA GLN A 703 10.15 -56.14 -15.10
C GLN A 703 10.57 -56.06 -16.59
N GLY A 704 10.71 -54.84 -17.10
CA GLY A 704 11.03 -54.56 -18.50
C GLY A 704 9.81 -54.28 -19.39
N ASP A 705 8.60 -54.57 -18.92
CA ASP A 705 7.37 -54.34 -19.67
C ASP A 705 7.00 -52.86 -19.77
N THR A 706 6.14 -52.57 -20.74
CA THR A 706 5.68 -51.22 -21.08
C THR A 706 4.16 -51.10 -20.86
N ILE A 707 3.73 -50.02 -20.21
CA ILE A 707 2.34 -49.61 -20.06
C ILE A 707 2.08 -48.39 -20.96
N TYR A 708 1.03 -48.45 -21.76
CA TYR A 708 0.55 -47.32 -22.55
C TYR A 708 -0.50 -46.55 -21.75
N ILE A 709 -0.25 -45.26 -21.51
CA ILE A 709 -1.08 -44.38 -20.66
C ILE A 709 -1.51 -43.18 -21.51
N ASN A 710 -2.66 -43.30 -22.18
CA ASN A 710 -3.12 -42.32 -23.20
C ASN A 710 -2.01 -42.01 -24.22
N ASP A 711 -1.47 -40.79 -24.21
CA ASP A 711 -0.42 -40.31 -25.12
C ASP A 711 1.01 -40.59 -24.60
N TYR A 712 1.16 -41.28 -23.46
CA TYR A 712 2.44 -41.56 -22.80
C TYR A 712 2.79 -43.04 -22.72
N VAL A 713 4.07 -43.30 -22.49
CA VAL A 713 4.61 -44.66 -22.38
C VAL A 713 5.38 -44.81 -21.08
N ALA A 714 4.94 -45.69 -20.18
CA ALA A 714 5.64 -45.99 -18.93
C ALA A 714 6.37 -47.33 -19.02
N ILE A 715 7.69 -47.32 -18.80
CA ILE A 715 8.53 -48.52 -18.86
C ILE A 715 8.95 -48.90 -17.43
N PHE A 716 8.56 -50.09 -16.97
CA PHE A 716 8.95 -50.58 -15.65
C PHE A 716 10.37 -51.16 -15.70
N LYS A 717 11.31 -50.55 -14.95
CA LYS A 717 12.73 -50.88 -15.01
C LYS A 717 13.15 -51.96 -14.03
N HIS A 718 12.90 -51.75 -12.74
CA HIS A 718 13.26 -52.67 -11.65
C HIS A 718 12.60 -52.22 -10.33
N VAL A 719 12.77 -53.01 -9.27
CA VAL A 719 12.39 -52.65 -7.90
C VAL A 719 13.60 -52.70 -6.97
N ASP A 720 13.67 -51.76 -6.03
CA ASP A 720 14.67 -51.72 -4.96
C ASP A 720 13.99 -51.85 -3.59
N VAL A 721 14.62 -52.56 -2.66
CA VAL A 721 14.17 -52.63 -1.26
C VAL A 721 14.92 -51.58 -0.44
N ILE A 722 14.18 -50.71 0.23
CA ILE A 722 14.73 -49.66 1.08
C ILE A 722 14.25 -49.81 2.52
N HIS A 723 15.12 -49.48 3.46
CA HIS A 723 14.81 -49.47 4.90
C HIS A 723 14.64 -48.06 5.47
N THR A 724 14.65 -47.04 4.60
CA THR A 724 14.45 -45.64 4.96
C THR A 724 13.58 -44.99 3.91
N VAL A 725 12.37 -44.57 4.28
CA VAL A 725 11.48 -43.77 3.43
C VAL A 725 11.51 -42.34 3.97
N PRO A 726 11.82 -41.31 3.16
CA PRO A 726 11.79 -39.93 3.62
C PRO A 726 10.43 -39.57 4.24
N GLY A 727 10.44 -39.07 5.49
CA GLY A 727 9.23 -38.66 6.21
C GLY A 727 8.44 -39.78 6.90
N ILE A 728 8.88 -41.05 6.81
CA ILE A 728 8.24 -42.18 7.50
C ILE A 728 9.28 -42.90 8.36
N GLU A 729 9.02 -43.02 9.67
CA GLU A 729 9.84 -43.84 10.56
C GLU A 729 9.47 -45.32 10.39
N LEU A 730 10.41 -46.11 9.87
CA LEU A 730 10.24 -47.55 9.70
C LEU A 730 10.80 -48.30 10.92
N GLY A 731 10.08 -49.32 11.40
CA GLY A 731 10.55 -50.23 12.44
C GLY A 731 11.71 -51.11 11.97
N LYS A 732 12.37 -51.80 12.90
CA LYS A 732 13.58 -52.62 12.60
C LYS A 732 13.35 -53.73 11.55
N ASN A 733 12.10 -54.19 11.40
CA ASN A 733 11.73 -55.26 10.47
C ASN A 733 10.88 -54.74 9.29
N ASP A 734 10.60 -53.45 9.23
CA ASP A 734 9.81 -52.86 8.15
C ASP A 734 10.72 -52.55 6.96
N PHE A 735 10.15 -52.62 5.77
CA PHE A 735 10.82 -52.27 4.54
C PHE A 735 9.82 -51.66 3.56
N ALA A 736 10.33 -50.85 2.63
CA ALA A 736 9.54 -50.39 1.50
C ALA A 736 10.15 -50.90 0.20
N VAL A 737 9.29 -51.22 -0.75
CA VAL A 737 9.69 -51.57 -2.11
C VAL A 737 9.42 -50.38 -3.01
N VAL A 738 10.47 -49.88 -3.67
CA VAL A 738 10.40 -48.77 -4.62
C VAL A 738 10.41 -49.34 -6.02
N ALA A 739 9.38 -49.07 -6.83
CA ALA A 739 9.41 -49.41 -8.24
C ALA A 739 9.99 -48.27 -9.06
N HIS A 740 10.97 -48.56 -9.92
CA HIS A 740 11.55 -47.59 -10.84
C HIS A 740 10.84 -47.67 -12.19
N ILE A 741 10.05 -46.64 -12.49
CA ILE A 741 9.30 -46.51 -13.74
C ILE A 741 9.85 -45.32 -14.52
N MET A 742 10.04 -45.47 -15.83
CA MET A 742 10.40 -44.36 -16.72
C MET A 742 9.17 -43.98 -17.54
N LEU A 743 8.58 -42.83 -17.26
CA LEU A 743 7.47 -42.28 -18.02
C LEU A 743 8.01 -41.41 -19.17
N LEU A 744 7.67 -41.74 -20.40
CA LEU A 744 8.07 -41.00 -21.60
C LEU A 744 6.92 -40.09 -22.05
N GLY A 745 7.20 -38.80 -22.16
CA GLY A 745 6.28 -37.78 -22.67
C GLY A 745 6.16 -37.79 -24.20
N GLU A 746 5.21 -37.02 -24.74
CA GLU A 746 4.95 -36.88 -26.18
C GLU A 746 6.16 -36.38 -26.99
N ASP A 747 7.01 -35.56 -26.36
CA ASP A 747 8.24 -34.99 -26.93
C ASP A 747 9.47 -35.91 -26.79
N GLY A 748 9.30 -37.10 -26.21
CA GLY A 748 10.37 -38.03 -25.92
C GLY A 748 11.12 -37.74 -24.61
N SER A 749 10.73 -36.72 -23.84
CA SER A 749 11.30 -36.44 -22.52
C SER A 749 11.00 -37.57 -21.54
N ALA A 750 11.99 -37.91 -20.71
CA ALA A 750 11.94 -39.05 -19.80
C ALA A 750 11.82 -38.59 -18.34
N TYR A 751 10.76 -39.02 -17.67
CA TYR A 751 10.40 -38.68 -16.30
C TYR A 751 10.51 -39.94 -15.42
N PRO A 752 11.54 -40.06 -14.57
CA PRO A 752 11.61 -41.16 -13.62
C PRO A 752 10.52 -41.01 -12.57
N MET A 753 9.85 -42.12 -12.24
CA MET A 753 8.85 -42.26 -11.20
C MET A 753 9.22 -43.42 -10.26
N HIS A 754 9.01 -43.23 -8.97
CA HIS A 754 9.40 -44.09 -7.85
C HIS A 754 8.25 -44.38 -6.85
N PRO A 755 7.10 -44.93 -7.30
CA PRO A 755 6.02 -45.31 -6.37
C PRO A 755 6.51 -46.34 -5.34
N ASN A 756 6.10 -46.16 -4.09
CA ASN A 756 6.57 -46.98 -2.97
C ASN A 756 5.44 -47.86 -2.44
N LEU A 757 5.75 -49.11 -2.12
CA LEU A 757 4.90 -49.99 -1.32
C LEU A 757 5.59 -50.22 0.02
N VAL A 758 5.05 -49.64 1.09
CA VAL A 758 5.55 -49.80 2.46
C VAL A 758 4.94 -51.05 3.06
N VAL A 759 5.79 -51.95 3.56
CA VAL A 759 5.38 -53.19 4.22
C VAL A 759 5.70 -53.05 5.71
N LEU A 760 4.64 -53.04 6.52
CA LEU A 760 4.72 -52.98 7.98
C LEU A 760 4.57 -54.39 8.54
N THR A 761 5.71 -55.01 8.83
CA THR A 761 5.81 -56.43 9.13
C THR A 761 5.17 -56.75 10.47
N ASP A 762 5.24 -55.82 11.42
CA ASP A 762 4.67 -55.97 12.77
C ASP A 762 3.14 -55.81 12.78
N GLN A 763 2.54 -55.18 11.76
CA GLN A 763 1.09 -54.95 11.66
C GLN A 763 0.40 -55.80 10.58
N SER A 764 1.15 -56.63 9.86
CA SER A 764 0.65 -57.41 8.70
C SER A 764 -0.12 -56.54 7.70
N SER A 765 0.30 -55.29 7.54
CA SER A 765 -0.34 -54.31 6.66
C SER A 765 0.67 -53.80 5.64
N ALA A 766 0.17 -53.52 4.44
CA ALA A 766 0.95 -52.88 3.38
C ALA A 766 0.20 -51.63 2.92
N GLY A 767 0.93 -50.52 2.83
CA GLY A 767 0.42 -49.24 2.37
C GLY A 767 1.14 -48.80 1.12
N SER A 768 0.40 -48.42 0.09
CA SER A 768 0.97 -47.87 -1.14
C SER A 768 1.05 -46.35 -1.05
N ILE A 769 2.21 -45.81 -1.37
CA ILE A 769 2.44 -44.38 -1.55
C ILE A 769 2.53 -44.15 -3.06
N PRO A 770 1.49 -43.57 -3.69
CA PRO A 770 1.51 -43.29 -5.11
C PRO A 770 2.59 -42.27 -5.44
N GLU A 771 3.16 -42.36 -6.64
CA GLU A 771 3.91 -41.26 -7.22
C GLU A 771 3.07 -40.56 -8.28
N MET A 772 3.07 -39.23 -8.22
CA MET A 772 2.37 -38.37 -9.17
C MET A 772 3.37 -37.52 -9.93
N ASN A 773 3.23 -37.53 -11.26
CA ASN A 773 3.82 -36.55 -12.15
C ASN A 773 2.75 -35.49 -12.46
N GLU A 774 2.84 -34.33 -11.81
CA GLU A 774 1.86 -33.25 -11.97
C GLU A 774 1.88 -32.64 -13.38
N GLU A 775 3.04 -32.66 -14.04
CA GLU A 775 3.25 -32.10 -15.38
C GLU A 775 2.47 -32.85 -16.45
N LEU A 776 2.56 -34.17 -16.44
CA LEU A 776 1.86 -35.03 -17.40
C LEU A 776 0.45 -35.41 -16.92
N GLY A 777 0.12 -35.12 -15.65
CA GLY A 777 -1.16 -35.48 -15.05
C GLY A 777 -1.30 -37.00 -14.82
N VAL A 778 -0.20 -37.69 -14.51
CA VAL A 778 -0.17 -39.16 -14.36
C VAL A 778 0.13 -39.52 -12.91
N LYS A 779 -0.69 -40.40 -12.32
CA LYS A 779 -0.47 -40.99 -11.00
C LYS A 779 -0.30 -42.50 -11.16
N ILE A 780 0.79 -43.03 -10.62
CA ILE A 780 1.09 -44.45 -10.62
C ILE A 780 1.25 -44.92 -9.19
N THR A 781 0.54 -46.00 -8.85
CA THR A 781 0.60 -46.65 -7.54
C THR A 781 1.09 -48.07 -7.72
N LEU A 782 2.08 -48.49 -6.93
CA LEU A 782 2.39 -49.92 -6.79
C LEU A 782 1.44 -50.51 -5.75
N ASP A 783 0.45 -51.28 -6.20
CA ASP A 783 -0.59 -51.81 -5.30
C ASP A 783 -0.12 -53.10 -4.64
N LYS A 784 0.41 -54.03 -5.44
CA LYS A 784 0.75 -55.38 -4.99
C LYS A 784 1.94 -55.93 -5.76
N ILE A 785 2.68 -56.80 -5.09
CA ILE A 785 3.74 -57.63 -5.66
C ILE A 785 3.23 -59.08 -5.63
N LEU A 786 3.30 -59.80 -6.74
CA LEU A 786 2.90 -61.21 -6.87
C LEU A 786 4.17 -62.06 -7.03
N PRO A 787 4.74 -62.58 -5.92
CA PRO A 787 6.05 -63.25 -5.95
C PRO A 787 6.04 -64.55 -6.76
N GLU A 788 4.90 -65.26 -6.77
CA GLU A 788 4.76 -66.56 -7.44
C GLU A 788 4.79 -66.44 -8.97
N SER A 789 4.23 -65.36 -9.53
CA SER A 789 4.19 -65.12 -10.98
C SER A 789 5.28 -64.16 -11.47
N HIS A 790 6.10 -63.61 -10.57
CA HIS A 790 7.06 -62.53 -10.83
C HIS A 790 6.42 -61.29 -11.46
N GLU A 791 5.20 -60.96 -11.06
CA GLU A 791 4.41 -59.85 -11.60
C GLU A 791 4.14 -58.77 -10.55
N PHE A 792 3.94 -57.55 -11.03
CA PHE A 792 3.68 -56.37 -10.23
C PHE A 792 2.37 -55.76 -10.69
N VAL A 793 1.51 -55.40 -9.74
CA VAL A 793 0.21 -54.79 -10.01
C VAL A 793 0.33 -53.28 -9.76
N PHE A 794 0.18 -52.51 -10.84
CA PHE A 794 0.16 -51.06 -10.81
C PHE A 794 -1.23 -50.52 -11.09
N SER A 795 -1.65 -49.53 -10.32
CA SER A 795 -2.81 -48.70 -10.65
C SER A 795 -2.35 -47.40 -11.28
N VAL A 796 -2.94 -47.07 -12.42
CA VAL A 796 -2.68 -45.83 -13.16
C VAL A 796 -3.96 -45.00 -13.23
N ASN A 797 -3.84 -43.72 -12.88
CA ASN A 797 -4.88 -42.72 -13.09
C ASN A 797 -4.29 -41.55 -13.88
N THR A 798 -5.10 -40.96 -14.76
CA THR A 798 -4.74 -39.75 -15.51
C THR A 798 -5.69 -38.62 -15.16
N CYS A 799 -5.20 -37.39 -15.18
CA CYS A 799 -5.99 -36.17 -15.02
C CYS A 799 -5.55 -35.12 -16.05
N GLN A 800 -6.21 -33.97 -16.06
CA GLN A 800 -5.79 -32.83 -16.86
C GLN A 800 -4.36 -32.39 -16.50
N LYS A 801 -3.56 -32.04 -17.52
CA LYS A 801 -2.20 -31.47 -17.39
C LYS A 801 -2.23 -30.20 -16.53
N ASP A 802 -1.17 -29.96 -15.77
CA ASP A 802 -1.01 -28.74 -14.99
C ASP A 802 -1.03 -27.50 -15.91
N TYR A 803 -1.85 -26.50 -15.55
CA TYR A 803 -1.99 -25.28 -16.34
C TYR A 803 -2.20 -24.06 -15.45
N ILE A 804 -1.83 -22.90 -15.98
CA ILE A 804 -2.17 -21.60 -15.41
C ILE A 804 -2.88 -20.74 -16.44
N ILE A 805 -3.67 -19.77 -15.97
CA ILE A 805 -4.22 -18.71 -16.83
C ILE A 805 -3.58 -17.41 -16.40
N ILE A 806 -2.89 -16.76 -17.35
CA ILE A 806 -2.10 -15.56 -17.09
C ILE A 806 -2.68 -14.35 -17.82
N LYS A 807 -2.70 -13.21 -17.13
CA LYS A 807 -2.94 -11.89 -17.72
C LYS A 807 -1.63 -11.13 -17.74
N ALA A 808 -1.28 -10.62 -18.93
CA ALA A 808 -0.13 -9.75 -19.11
C ALA A 808 -0.58 -8.40 -19.68
N ILE A 809 -0.12 -7.31 -19.06
CA ILE A 809 -0.52 -5.94 -19.37
C ILE A 809 0.75 -5.09 -19.58
N GLU A 810 0.84 -4.43 -20.73
CA GLU A 810 1.86 -3.41 -20.97
C GLU A 810 1.39 -2.05 -20.44
N LYS A 811 2.26 -1.37 -19.68
CA LYS A 811 2.01 -0.03 -19.13
C LYS A 811 3.06 0.96 -19.62
N PRO A 812 2.78 1.71 -20.69
CA PRO A 812 3.74 2.66 -21.24
C PRO A 812 3.89 3.90 -20.37
N GLY A 813 5.06 4.55 -20.41
CA GLY A 813 5.27 5.86 -19.78
C GLY A 813 5.23 5.88 -18.25
N ILE A 814 5.08 4.73 -17.58
CA ILE A 814 5.03 4.61 -16.11
C ILE A 814 6.27 5.21 -15.43
N ASN A 815 7.44 5.15 -16.07
CA ASN A 815 8.66 5.78 -15.54
C ASN A 815 8.53 7.31 -15.42
N LEU A 816 7.73 7.96 -16.29
CA LEU A 816 7.48 9.40 -16.20
C LEU A 816 6.65 9.77 -14.97
N LEU A 817 5.74 8.88 -14.54
CA LEU A 817 4.98 9.04 -13.29
C LEU A 817 5.96 9.12 -12.12
N TRP A 818 6.84 8.12 -11.98
CA TRP A 818 7.80 8.06 -10.88
C TRP A 818 8.82 9.20 -10.91
N ILE A 819 9.38 9.52 -12.08
CA ILE A 819 10.29 10.66 -12.24
C ILE A 819 9.59 11.97 -11.85
N GLY A 820 8.35 12.16 -12.31
CA GLY A 820 7.54 13.32 -11.97
C GLY A 820 7.34 13.44 -10.46
N THR A 821 6.99 12.35 -9.80
CA THR A 821 6.86 12.29 -8.33
C THR A 821 8.14 12.71 -7.62
N PHE A 822 9.30 12.15 -7.98
CA PHE A 822 10.57 12.52 -7.35
C PHE A 822 10.90 14.00 -7.57
N MET A 823 10.58 14.57 -8.74
CA MET A 823 10.77 16.00 -9.02
C MET A 823 9.86 16.88 -8.16
N VAL A 824 8.59 16.49 -7.94
CA VAL A 824 7.69 17.19 -7.01
C VAL A 824 8.30 17.24 -5.62
N LEU A 825 8.71 16.09 -5.09
CA LEU A 825 9.31 16.00 -3.75
C LEU A 825 10.58 16.84 -3.66
N PHE A 826 11.47 16.75 -4.65
CA PHE A 826 12.70 17.53 -4.68
C PHE A 826 12.43 19.05 -4.69
N GLY A 827 11.49 19.51 -5.51
CA GLY A 827 11.10 20.92 -5.57
C GLY A 827 10.51 21.44 -4.25
N LEU A 828 9.67 20.64 -3.59
CA LEU A 828 9.12 20.95 -2.26
C LEU A 828 10.20 20.97 -1.18
N ILE A 829 11.14 20.02 -1.19
CA ILE A 829 12.28 19.97 -0.24
C ILE A 829 13.13 21.23 -0.35
N MET A 830 13.46 21.66 -1.57
CA MET A 830 14.18 22.92 -1.80
C MET A 830 13.42 24.12 -1.23
N ALA A 831 12.10 24.17 -1.45
CA ALA A 831 11.27 25.23 -0.90
C ALA A 831 11.24 25.19 0.64
N MET A 832 11.15 24.01 1.24
CA MET A 832 11.11 23.80 2.69
C MET A 832 12.38 24.32 3.35
N PHE A 833 13.56 23.90 2.88
CA PHE A 833 14.84 24.35 3.44
C PHE A 833 15.02 25.87 3.35
N ARG A 834 14.62 26.47 2.23
CA ARG A 834 14.63 27.93 2.08
C ARG A 834 13.75 28.61 3.14
N ARG A 835 12.51 28.14 3.30
CA ARG A 835 11.57 28.73 4.27
C ARG A 835 11.99 28.51 5.71
N TYR A 836 12.56 27.34 6.02
CA TYR A 836 13.09 27.05 7.35
C TYR A 836 14.22 28.03 7.70
N ARG A 837 15.16 28.27 6.78
CA ARG A 837 16.23 29.26 6.98
C ARG A 837 15.69 30.68 7.18
N GLU A 838 14.68 31.08 6.41
CA GLU A 838 14.01 32.38 6.59
C GLU A 838 13.38 32.51 7.98
N PHE A 839 12.71 31.46 8.46
CA PHE A 839 12.11 31.43 9.79
C PHE A 839 13.17 31.50 10.90
N ILE A 840 14.24 30.70 10.85
CA ILE A 840 15.31 30.72 11.86
C ILE A 840 15.96 32.11 11.94
N LEU A 841 16.27 32.72 10.80
CA LEU A 841 16.84 34.07 10.76
C LEU A 841 15.90 35.13 11.36
N MET A 842 14.59 34.98 11.18
CA MET A 842 13.59 35.87 11.79
C MET A 842 13.50 35.65 13.31
N ARG A 843 13.51 34.39 13.75
CA ARG A 843 13.48 34.00 15.16
C ARG A 843 14.70 34.53 15.91
N ASP A 844 15.89 34.32 15.37
CA ASP A 844 17.15 34.71 16.02
C ASP A 844 17.27 36.25 16.15
N LYS A 845 16.56 36.99 15.30
CA LYS A 845 16.41 38.45 15.41
C LYS A 845 15.30 38.92 16.36
N GLY A 846 14.57 37.99 17.00
CA GLY A 846 13.43 38.31 17.87
C GLY A 846 12.19 38.84 17.14
N GLN A 847 12.12 38.70 15.82
CA GLN A 847 11.09 39.27 14.94
C GLN A 847 9.90 38.32 14.69
N GLU A 848 9.72 37.31 15.53
CA GLU A 848 8.67 36.29 15.34
C GLU A 848 7.25 36.84 15.47
N ILE A 849 7.09 37.99 16.14
CA ILE A 849 5.81 38.61 16.47
C ILE A 849 5.86 40.13 16.19
N ALA A 850 6.66 40.54 15.21
CA ALA A 850 6.91 41.93 14.85
C ALA A 850 6.19 42.34 13.56
#